data_AF-A0A7C4IRY4-F1
#
_entry.id   AF-A0A7C4IRY4-F1
#
_cell.length_a   1.000
_cell.length_b   1.000
_cell.length_c   1.000
_cell.angle_alpha   90.00
_cell.angle_beta   90.00
_cell.angle_gamma   90.00
#
_symmetry.space_group_name_H-M   'P 1'
#
loop_
_entity.id
_entity.type
_entity.pdbx_description
1 polymer ?
#
loop_
_entity_poly.entity_id
_entity_poly.type
_entity_poly.pdbx_seq_one_letter_code
_entity_poly.pdbx_strand_id
1 'polypeptide(L)'
;MKIWFNKINESRRTMIEVPDGEITIGRDPANVVCLQSPLVSRVHAVVRPSNGKLMLENVGLNSCVVGDEEVLGGQSAVFEPGAKVRIWPFTLTFEAEKPAVVTRAELESHLRAILADLELRIHRKLLERLDLYEFETNRANDPQSILLLENNIEDVTRELHLFEPENEPVLEEISGLVLRDFLINQLIMETNADEYFDLAVLTSNEFDVPATRVPEREAELHSLLAFLRERLRLTECRDISQQVHRVEERFNDVFHLVRPHLHRELRRYLILRTLKKDLKDTIFGFGPLQDLLRAPTITEIMVVASDQIYVEQAGLIEKSGRRFISDKVTEAIIERIVAQVGRRIDKSQPLVDARLPDGSRVNAVIPPLAVKGPTLTIRKFPAQRLTMDDLVEMGSISKAAATFLRACVIARRNILVSGGTGTGKTTMLNVLSSFIPFKERIITIEDTTELRLHQEHVVTMETKPANIEGAGEYTIRDLVKNSLRMRPDRVIVGECRGGEALDMIQAMNTGHDGSMTTVHANNAREVIERLEVLILMAADLPVSSIHRQIASAIDLVVHISRLPGGRRAVTQITEVVRYDPDEKQIVMLDIFNFRNGVSLRPTGYLPSFIDQLIEKDLLDVEFLYGREDGTEALADARKTQGARALPR
;
A
#
# COMPACT_ATOMS: atom_id res chain seq x y z
N MET A 1 -16.49 32.76 -22.24
CA MET A 1 -16.03 31.89 -21.12
C MET A 1 -15.26 32.70 -20.06
N LYS A 2 -15.45 32.42 -18.76
CA LYS A 2 -14.65 33.02 -17.66
C LYS A 2 -13.52 32.08 -17.27
N ILE A 3 -12.30 32.59 -17.12
CA ILE A 3 -11.14 31.80 -16.68
C ILE A 3 -10.57 32.42 -15.42
N TRP A 4 -10.54 31.64 -14.35
CA TRP A 4 -9.89 31.99 -13.09
C TRP A 4 -8.53 31.34 -13.02
N PHE A 5 -7.51 32.07 -12.56
CA PHE A 5 -6.21 31.50 -12.31
C PHE A 5 -5.46 32.16 -11.14
N ASN A 6 -4.65 31.40 -10.44
CA ASN A 6 -3.76 31.87 -9.38
C ASN A 6 -2.49 31.01 -9.31
N LYS A 7 -1.40 31.57 -8.76
CA LYS A 7 -0.28 30.72 -8.36
C LYS A 7 -0.71 29.87 -7.17
N ILE A 8 -0.23 28.63 -7.11
CA ILE A 8 -0.60 27.63 -6.09
C ILE A 8 -0.37 28.14 -4.66
N ASN A 9 0.58 29.06 -4.46
CA ASN A 9 0.90 29.64 -3.15
C ASN A 9 0.25 31.01 -2.90
N GLU A 10 -0.61 31.49 -3.81
CA GLU A 10 -1.29 32.76 -3.71
C GLU A 10 -2.81 32.53 -3.57
N SER A 11 -3.43 33.13 -2.55
CA SER A 11 -4.87 33.04 -2.30
C SER A 11 -5.71 33.95 -3.20
N ARG A 12 -5.08 34.94 -3.86
CA ARG A 12 -5.76 35.86 -4.78
C ARG A 12 -5.87 35.25 -6.17
N ARG A 13 -7.09 35.13 -6.68
CA ARG A 13 -7.37 34.71 -8.06
C ARG A 13 -7.50 35.92 -8.98
N THR A 14 -6.97 35.77 -10.20
CA THR A 14 -7.20 36.67 -11.33
C THR A 14 -8.28 36.05 -12.21
N MET A 15 -9.20 36.88 -12.70
CA MET A 15 -10.25 36.47 -13.62
C MET A 15 -10.09 37.21 -14.94
N ILE A 16 -10.24 36.48 -16.04
CA ILE A 16 -10.36 37.04 -17.38
C ILE A 16 -11.60 36.50 -18.06
N GLU A 17 -12.26 37.37 -18.84
CA GLU A 17 -13.33 36.97 -19.75
C GLU A 17 -12.76 36.85 -21.15
N VAL A 18 -12.96 35.68 -21.76
CA VAL A 18 -12.47 35.37 -23.10
C VAL A 18 -13.66 35.04 -24.00
N PRO A 19 -13.61 35.41 -25.30
CA PRO A 19 -14.62 35.03 -26.26
C PRO A 19 -14.68 33.49 -26.40
N ASP A 20 -15.84 32.96 -26.76
CA ASP A 20 -16.00 31.53 -26.96
C ASP A 20 -15.24 31.11 -28.24
N GLY A 21 -14.23 30.26 -28.08
CA GLY A 21 -13.31 29.89 -29.16
C GLY A 21 -12.04 29.20 -28.66
N GLU A 22 -11.01 29.20 -29.50
CA GLU A 22 -9.68 28.66 -29.16
C GLU A 22 -8.96 29.61 -28.17
N ILE A 23 -8.49 29.05 -27.06
CA ILE A 23 -7.82 29.79 -25.98
C ILE A 23 -6.37 29.31 -25.89
N THR A 24 -5.43 30.19 -26.19
CA THR A 24 -3.99 29.91 -26.02
C THR A 24 -3.51 30.30 -24.63
N ILE A 25 -2.69 29.47 -24.02
CA ILE A 25 -2.19 29.62 -22.65
C ILE A 25 -0.68 29.49 -22.65
N GLY A 26 0.03 30.44 -22.07
CA GLY A 26 1.50 30.40 -21.99
C GLY A 26 2.09 31.66 -21.36
N ARG A 27 3.42 31.74 -21.27
CA ARG A 27 4.10 32.93 -20.73
C ARG A 27 4.27 34.07 -21.72
N ASP A 28 4.09 33.80 -23.02
CA ASP A 28 4.21 34.81 -24.07
C ASP A 28 3.01 35.77 -24.01
N PRO A 29 3.19 37.10 -24.05
CA PRO A 29 2.08 38.06 -24.00
C PRO A 29 1.05 37.93 -25.11
N ALA A 30 1.37 37.22 -26.21
CA ALA A 30 0.45 36.94 -27.30
C ALA A 30 -0.62 35.88 -26.96
N ASN A 31 -0.45 35.14 -25.85
CA ASN A 31 -1.45 34.16 -25.42
C ASN A 31 -2.67 34.85 -24.83
N VAL A 32 -3.85 34.24 -25.03
CA VAL A 32 -5.10 34.68 -24.41
C VAL A 32 -4.99 34.66 -22.88
N VAL A 33 -4.37 33.61 -22.32
CA VAL A 33 -4.06 33.51 -20.89
C VAL A 33 -2.55 33.58 -20.69
N CYS A 34 -2.08 34.74 -20.21
CA CYS A 34 -0.66 34.98 -20.00
C CYS A 34 -0.23 34.60 -18.55
N LEU A 35 0.52 33.51 -18.42
CA LEU A 35 1.02 32.98 -17.15
C LEU A 35 2.51 33.27 -16.99
N GLN A 36 2.83 34.36 -16.30
CA GLN A 36 4.21 34.82 -16.09
C GLN A 36 4.97 33.90 -15.12
N SER A 37 5.71 32.93 -15.67
CA SER A 37 6.65 32.06 -14.93
C SER A 37 7.68 31.45 -15.89
N PRO A 38 8.95 31.26 -15.45
CA PRO A 38 9.95 30.54 -16.25
C PRO A 38 9.60 29.06 -16.47
N LEU A 39 8.73 28.49 -15.62
CA LEU A 39 8.30 27.08 -15.69
C LEU A 39 7.16 26.85 -16.69
N VAL A 40 6.59 27.93 -17.23
CA VAL A 40 5.53 27.89 -18.24
C VAL A 40 6.15 28.08 -19.62
N SER A 41 5.76 27.24 -20.58
CA SER A 41 6.22 27.34 -21.98
C SER A 41 5.75 28.64 -22.62
N ARG A 42 6.42 29.11 -23.69
CA ARG A 42 5.99 30.31 -24.43
C ARG A 42 4.54 30.20 -24.88
N VAL A 43 4.20 29.09 -25.52
CA VAL A 43 2.84 28.57 -25.65
C VAL A 43 2.87 27.20 -24.97
N HIS A 44 2.03 27.00 -23.97
CA HIS A 44 2.01 25.81 -23.15
C HIS A 44 0.82 24.93 -23.47
N ALA A 45 -0.37 25.51 -23.60
CA ALA A 45 -1.56 24.76 -23.93
C ALA A 45 -2.50 25.53 -24.84
N VAL A 46 -3.30 24.79 -25.59
CA VAL A 46 -4.40 25.31 -26.40
C VAL A 46 -5.69 24.62 -25.97
N VAL A 47 -6.70 25.40 -25.59
CA VAL A 47 -8.00 24.89 -25.15
C VAL A 47 -9.06 25.19 -26.20
N ARG A 48 -9.82 24.16 -26.60
CA ARG A 48 -10.88 24.25 -27.60
C ARG A 48 -12.20 23.70 -27.07
N PRO A 49 -13.35 24.26 -27.48
CA PRO A 49 -14.65 23.64 -27.23
C PRO A 49 -14.77 22.29 -27.95
N SER A 50 -15.30 21.26 -27.28
CA SER A 50 -15.51 19.92 -27.84
C SER A 50 -16.79 19.30 -27.30
N ASN A 51 -17.86 19.27 -28.10
CA ASN A 51 -19.14 18.61 -27.79
C ASN A 51 -19.72 18.93 -26.38
N GLY A 52 -19.69 20.21 -25.98
CA GLY A 52 -20.18 20.65 -24.66
C GLY A 52 -19.15 20.56 -23.53
N LYS A 53 -17.96 20.00 -23.80
CA LYS A 53 -16.78 19.96 -22.91
C LYS A 53 -15.67 20.86 -23.45
N LEU A 54 -14.55 20.90 -22.75
CA LEU A 54 -13.30 21.53 -23.20
C LEU A 54 -12.25 20.47 -23.49
N MET A 55 -11.45 20.68 -24.53
CA MET A 55 -10.28 19.87 -24.84
C MET A 55 -9.03 20.74 -24.69
N LEU A 56 -8.13 20.34 -23.80
CA LEU A 56 -6.80 20.94 -23.67
C LEU A 56 -5.81 20.10 -24.44
N GLU A 57 -5.09 20.72 -25.37
CA GLU A 57 -3.91 20.17 -26.03
C GLU A 57 -2.67 20.80 -25.40
N ASN A 58 -1.77 19.98 -24.83
CA ASN A 58 -0.50 20.45 -24.31
C ASN A 58 0.50 20.58 -25.47
N VAL A 59 0.75 21.81 -25.91
CA VAL A 59 1.73 22.11 -26.97
C VAL A 59 3.13 22.40 -26.40
N GLY A 60 3.27 22.45 -25.07
CA GLY A 60 4.53 22.64 -24.38
C GLY A 60 5.32 21.35 -24.18
N LEU A 61 6.59 21.49 -23.77
CA LEU A 61 7.43 20.35 -23.38
C LEU A 61 7.18 19.86 -21.94
N ASN A 62 6.81 20.79 -21.04
CA ASN A 62 6.49 20.47 -19.66
C ASN A 62 5.08 19.89 -19.59
N SER A 63 4.86 18.91 -18.71
CA SER A 63 3.52 18.37 -18.48
C SER A 63 2.61 19.39 -17.81
N CYS A 64 1.30 19.21 -18.01
CA CYS A 64 0.26 19.88 -17.24
C CYS A 64 -0.71 18.83 -16.71
N VAL A 65 -1.53 19.20 -15.74
CA VAL A 65 -2.52 18.29 -15.14
C VAL A 65 -3.91 18.83 -15.42
N VAL A 66 -4.81 17.98 -15.91
CA VAL A 66 -6.23 18.30 -16.13
C VAL A 66 -7.05 17.41 -15.22
N GLY A 67 -7.68 17.98 -14.19
CA GLY A 67 -8.25 17.19 -13.09
C GLY A 67 -7.16 16.43 -12.35
N ASP A 68 -7.16 15.11 -12.49
CA ASP A 68 -6.17 14.18 -11.95
C ASP A 68 -5.30 13.52 -13.04
N GLU A 69 -5.54 13.84 -14.31
CA GLU A 69 -4.81 13.26 -15.45
C GLU A 69 -3.60 14.14 -15.82
N GLU A 70 -2.41 13.54 -15.87
CA GLU A 70 -1.22 14.21 -16.40
C GLU A 70 -1.20 14.16 -17.92
N VAL A 71 -1.11 15.33 -18.55
CA VAL A 71 -1.09 15.53 -20.00
C VAL A 71 0.32 15.93 -20.42
N LEU A 72 1.03 15.01 -21.06
CA LEU A 72 2.39 15.23 -21.56
C LEU A 72 2.39 16.10 -22.82
N GLY A 73 3.55 16.63 -23.20
CA GLY A 73 3.69 17.41 -24.43
C GLY A 73 3.25 16.62 -25.67
N GLY A 74 2.37 17.23 -26.48
CA GLY A 74 1.74 16.61 -27.65
C GLY A 74 0.49 15.79 -27.36
N GLN A 75 0.08 15.64 -26.09
CA GLN A 75 -1.16 14.96 -25.71
C GLN A 75 -2.31 15.94 -25.51
N SER A 76 -3.53 15.40 -25.55
CA SER A 76 -4.75 16.16 -25.31
C SER A 76 -5.64 15.45 -24.30
N ALA A 77 -6.30 16.23 -23.44
CA ALA A 77 -7.29 15.73 -22.49
C ALA A 77 -8.61 16.50 -22.60
N VAL A 78 -9.73 15.80 -22.45
CA VAL A 78 -11.07 16.38 -22.47
C VAL A 78 -11.58 16.50 -21.04
N PHE A 79 -12.07 17.68 -20.67
CA PHE A 79 -12.51 17.99 -19.32
C PHE A 79 -13.78 18.84 -19.31
N GLU A 80 -14.53 18.73 -18.22
CA GLU A 80 -15.72 19.56 -17.99
C GLU A 80 -15.29 20.98 -17.55
N PRO A 81 -16.00 22.03 -17.99
CA PRO A 81 -15.88 23.34 -17.36
C PRO A 81 -16.04 23.23 -15.84
N GLY A 82 -15.11 23.82 -15.09
CA GLY A 82 -15.00 23.70 -13.65
C GLY A 82 -13.88 22.79 -13.16
N ALA A 83 -13.36 21.89 -14.01
CA ALA A 83 -12.18 21.11 -13.65
C ALA A 83 -10.94 21.99 -13.48
N LYS A 84 -10.06 21.62 -12.56
CA LYS A 84 -8.79 22.30 -12.33
C LYS A 84 -7.78 21.90 -13.39
N VAL A 85 -7.20 22.89 -14.07
CA VAL A 85 -6.06 22.69 -14.95
C VAL A 85 -4.83 23.27 -14.27
N ARG A 86 -3.79 22.46 -14.03
CA ARG A 86 -2.55 22.91 -13.41
C ARG A 86 -1.44 23.00 -14.45
N ILE A 87 -0.94 24.22 -14.64
CA ILE A 87 0.25 24.53 -15.43
C ILE A 87 1.23 25.16 -14.46
N TRP A 88 2.15 24.37 -13.93
CA TRP A 88 2.94 24.77 -12.76
C TRP A 88 3.66 26.12 -12.95
N PRO A 89 3.56 27.08 -11.98
CA PRO A 89 2.96 26.97 -10.65
C PRO A 89 1.50 27.47 -10.57
N PHE A 90 0.78 27.53 -11.68
CA PHE A 90 -0.59 28.06 -11.74
C PHE A 90 -1.64 26.97 -11.70
N THR A 91 -2.77 27.27 -11.05
CA THR A 91 -4.02 26.54 -11.21
C THR A 91 -4.99 27.42 -11.97
N LEU A 92 -5.67 26.85 -12.96
CA LEU A 92 -6.67 27.47 -13.81
C LEU A 92 -8.00 26.75 -13.64
N THR A 93 -9.10 27.47 -13.80
CA THR A 93 -10.46 26.92 -13.78
C THR A 93 -11.29 27.66 -14.82
N PHE A 94 -11.93 26.90 -15.71
CA PHE A 94 -12.75 27.42 -16.80
C PHE A 94 -14.21 27.36 -16.36
N GLU A 95 -14.84 28.50 -16.11
CA GLU A 95 -16.25 28.56 -15.73
C GLU A 95 -17.14 28.49 -16.98
N ALA A 96 -18.10 27.56 -16.95
CA ALA A 96 -19.33 27.65 -17.72
C ALA A 96 -20.45 28.23 -16.85
N GLU A 97 -21.56 28.64 -17.46
CA GLU A 97 -22.76 29.16 -16.76
C GLU A 97 -23.40 28.17 -15.76
N LYS A 98 -22.85 26.96 -15.60
CA LYS A 98 -23.23 26.00 -14.55
C LYS A 98 -22.07 25.82 -13.56
N PRO A 99 -22.34 25.87 -12.24
CA PRO A 99 -21.30 25.70 -11.23
C PRO A 99 -20.61 24.34 -11.39
N ALA A 100 -19.28 24.35 -11.27
CA ALA A 100 -18.46 23.15 -11.23
C ALA A 100 -19.00 22.20 -10.14
N VAL A 101 -19.20 20.93 -10.47
CA VAL A 101 -19.54 19.90 -9.48
C VAL A 101 -18.29 19.70 -8.63
N VAL A 102 -18.29 20.22 -7.40
CA VAL A 102 -17.23 19.94 -6.42
C VAL A 102 -17.18 18.44 -6.23
N THR A 103 -16.02 17.84 -6.51
CA THR A 103 -15.88 16.39 -6.35
C THR A 103 -15.96 16.04 -4.87
N ARG A 104 -16.45 14.84 -4.56
CA ARG A 104 -16.57 14.36 -3.17
C ARG A 104 -15.22 14.38 -2.44
N ALA A 105 -14.15 13.96 -3.12
CA ALA A 105 -12.80 14.00 -2.57
C ALA A 105 -12.34 15.43 -2.23
N GLU A 106 -12.70 16.43 -3.05
CA GLU A 106 -12.41 17.83 -2.76
C GLU A 106 -13.20 18.36 -1.55
N LEU A 107 -14.47 17.97 -1.40
CA LEU A 107 -15.28 18.32 -0.24
C LEU A 107 -14.71 17.70 1.05
N GLU A 108 -14.39 16.40 1.03
CA GLU A 108 -13.80 15.72 2.18
C GLU A 108 -12.43 16.29 2.56
N SER A 109 -11.59 16.57 1.56
CA SER A 109 -10.30 17.25 1.78
C SER A 109 -10.47 18.62 2.42
N HIS A 110 -11.49 19.38 1.99
CA HIS A 110 -11.82 20.68 2.58
C HIS A 110 -12.29 20.56 4.03
N LEU A 111 -13.18 19.61 4.34
CA LEU A 111 -13.65 19.37 5.71
C LEU A 111 -12.52 18.93 6.64
N ARG A 112 -11.63 18.04 6.18
CA ARG A 112 -10.42 17.64 6.94
C ARG A 112 -9.50 18.85 7.20
N ALA A 113 -9.35 19.74 6.22
CA ALA A 113 -8.56 20.97 6.40
C ALA A 113 -9.16 21.93 7.44
N ILE A 114 -10.50 22.03 7.52
CA ILE A 114 -11.19 22.82 8.55
C ILE A 114 -10.95 22.22 9.94
N LEU A 115 -11.12 20.91 10.10
CA LEU A 115 -10.85 20.21 11.36
C LEU A 115 -9.41 20.42 11.82
N ALA A 116 -8.43 20.25 10.92
CA ALA A 116 -7.04 20.45 11.25
C ALA A 116 -6.68 21.92 11.56
N ASP A 117 -7.44 22.91 11.09
CA ASP A 117 -7.28 24.32 11.49
C ASP A 117 -7.83 24.57 12.89
N LEU A 118 -8.97 23.96 13.17
CA LEU A 118 -9.60 24.01 14.48
C LEU A 118 -8.70 23.37 15.56
N GLU A 119 -8.15 22.18 15.29
CA GLU A 119 -7.17 21.52 16.17
C GLU A 119 -5.96 22.41 16.44
N LEU A 120 -5.39 23.03 15.40
CA LEU A 120 -4.25 23.96 15.53
C LEU A 120 -4.60 25.17 16.42
N ARG A 121 -5.79 25.75 16.24
CA ARG A 121 -6.27 26.88 17.06
C ARG A 121 -6.48 26.47 18.52
N ILE A 122 -7.07 25.30 18.75
CA ILE A 122 -7.28 24.77 20.10
C ILE A 122 -5.93 24.48 20.77
N HIS A 123 -5.01 23.81 20.07
CA HIS A 123 -3.69 23.49 20.58
C HIS A 123 -2.90 24.74 20.99
N ARG A 124 -2.92 25.81 20.19
CA ARG A 124 -2.29 27.10 20.58
C ARG A 124 -2.88 27.67 21.86
N LYS A 125 -4.20 27.63 22.00
CA LYS A 125 -4.90 28.09 23.21
C LYS A 125 -4.60 27.20 24.43
N LEU A 126 -4.40 25.90 24.23
CA LEU A 126 -3.98 24.99 25.31
C LEU A 126 -2.56 25.29 25.79
N LEU A 127 -1.62 25.63 24.88
CA LEU A 127 -0.26 26.05 25.26
C LEU A 127 -0.24 27.35 26.09
N GLU A 128 -1.26 28.21 25.97
CA GLU A 128 -1.41 29.40 26.81
C GLU A 128 -1.86 29.05 28.25
N ARG A 129 -2.42 27.85 28.46
CA ARG A 129 -3.06 27.43 29.73
C ARG A 129 -2.33 26.31 30.46
N LEU A 130 -1.69 25.43 29.73
CA LEU A 130 -1.12 24.17 30.21
C LEU A 130 0.32 24.02 29.71
N ASP A 131 1.19 23.49 30.57
CA ASP A 131 2.49 23.00 30.15
C ASP A 131 2.35 21.61 29.53
N LEU A 132 2.13 21.55 28.21
CA LEU A 132 1.91 20.28 27.50
C LEU A 132 3.14 19.36 27.53
N TYR A 133 4.34 19.89 27.78
CA TYR A 133 5.57 19.08 27.89
C TYR A 133 5.60 18.30 29.20
N GLU A 134 5.10 18.89 30.29
CA GLU A 134 4.93 18.19 31.57
C GLU A 134 3.89 17.06 31.46
N PHE A 135 2.84 17.26 30.67
CA PHE A 135 1.85 16.23 30.38
C PHE A 135 2.47 15.02 29.67
N GLU A 136 3.26 15.28 28.61
CA GLU A 136 3.91 14.24 27.82
C GLU A 136 4.89 13.38 28.65
N THR A 137 5.68 14.01 29.52
CA THR A 137 6.80 13.34 30.22
C THR A 137 6.39 12.65 31.53
N ASN A 138 5.46 13.23 32.30
CA ASN A 138 5.21 12.80 33.69
C ASN A 138 3.77 12.35 33.98
N ARG A 139 2.79 12.61 33.09
CA ARG A 139 1.36 12.49 33.42
C ARG A 139 0.52 11.71 32.40
N ALA A 140 1.16 11.07 31.42
CA ALA A 140 0.46 10.34 30.35
C ALA A 140 -0.54 9.28 30.86
N ASN A 141 -0.30 8.70 32.04
CA ASN A 141 -1.14 7.64 32.62
C ASN A 141 -1.94 8.10 33.85
N ASP A 142 -2.02 9.41 34.15
CA ASP A 142 -2.83 9.91 35.27
C ASP A 142 -4.25 10.32 34.80
N PRO A 143 -5.32 9.62 35.26
CA PRO A 143 -6.69 9.93 34.88
C PRO A 143 -7.12 11.37 35.20
N GLN A 144 -6.58 11.98 36.27
CA GLN A 144 -6.92 13.37 36.60
C GLN A 144 -6.34 14.35 35.60
N SER A 145 -5.13 14.10 35.13
CA SER A 145 -4.48 14.90 34.09
C SER A 145 -5.23 14.80 32.76
N ILE A 146 -5.62 13.59 32.34
CA ILE A 146 -6.42 13.40 31.11
C ILE A 146 -7.74 14.17 31.21
N LEU A 147 -8.44 14.09 32.35
CA LEU A 147 -9.68 14.82 32.59
C LEU A 147 -9.47 16.34 32.55
N LEU A 148 -8.38 16.84 33.14
CA LEU A 148 -8.02 18.27 33.10
C LEU A 148 -7.80 18.76 31.66
N LEU A 149 -7.10 17.97 30.84
CA LEU A 149 -6.89 18.29 29.44
C LEU A 149 -8.21 18.32 28.66
N GLU A 150 -9.07 17.31 28.83
CA GLU A 150 -10.37 17.25 28.15
C GLU A 150 -11.28 18.42 28.53
N ASN A 151 -11.30 18.82 29.81
CA ASN A 151 -12.06 19.99 30.27
C ASN A 151 -11.53 21.30 29.65
N ASN A 152 -10.20 21.47 29.57
CA ASN A 152 -9.61 22.63 28.92
C ASN A 152 -9.92 22.67 27.42
N ILE A 153 -9.95 21.52 26.74
CA ILE A 153 -10.36 21.44 25.33
C ILE A 153 -11.79 21.96 25.19
N GLU A 154 -12.72 21.52 26.04
CA GLU A 154 -14.09 22.03 26.02
C GLU A 154 -14.18 23.54 26.27
N ASP A 155 -13.47 24.05 27.29
CA ASP A 155 -13.46 25.48 27.61
C ASP A 155 -12.95 26.30 26.42
N VAL A 156 -11.86 25.87 25.78
CA VAL A 156 -11.31 26.54 24.59
C VAL A 156 -12.29 26.49 23.42
N THR A 157 -12.98 25.36 23.18
CA THR A 157 -13.99 25.29 22.11
C THR A 157 -15.17 26.24 22.35
N ARG A 158 -15.54 26.50 23.62
CA ARG A 158 -16.55 27.51 23.98
C ARG A 158 -16.04 28.93 23.67
N GLU A 159 -14.79 29.24 24.01
CA GLU A 159 -14.18 30.55 23.71
C GLU A 159 -13.99 30.81 22.21
N LEU A 160 -13.77 29.76 21.43
CA LEU A 160 -13.68 29.86 19.97
C LEU A 160 -15.06 29.97 19.30
N HIS A 161 -16.16 29.99 20.07
CA HIS A 161 -17.53 30.05 19.58
C HIS A 161 -17.85 28.95 18.56
N LEU A 162 -17.28 27.75 18.75
CA LEU A 162 -17.35 26.69 17.75
C LEU A 162 -18.79 26.22 17.49
N PHE A 163 -19.61 26.08 18.53
CA PHE A 163 -20.97 25.50 18.46
C PHE A 163 -22.09 26.55 18.39
N GLU A 164 -21.76 27.77 17.96
CA GLU A 164 -22.75 28.81 17.67
C GLU A 164 -23.54 28.51 16.38
N PRO A 165 -24.78 29.03 16.25
CA PRO A 165 -25.66 28.72 15.13
C PRO A 165 -25.08 29.02 13.74
N GLU A 166 -24.15 29.96 13.62
CA GLU A 166 -23.54 30.30 12.32
C GLU A 166 -22.67 29.16 11.76
N ASN A 167 -22.12 28.31 12.63
CA ASN A 167 -21.25 27.20 12.24
C ASN A 167 -22.01 25.89 11.96
N GLU A 168 -23.31 25.85 12.29
CA GLU A 168 -24.14 24.64 12.26
C GLU A 168 -24.10 23.89 10.90
N PRO A 169 -24.12 24.55 9.73
CA PRO A 169 -24.05 23.85 8.43
C PRO A 169 -22.72 23.09 8.26
N VAL A 170 -21.60 23.70 8.65
CA VAL A 170 -20.27 23.07 8.53
C VAL A 170 -20.12 21.94 9.55
N LEU A 171 -20.61 22.14 10.78
CA LEU A 171 -20.59 21.11 11.82
C LEU A 171 -21.42 19.88 11.44
N GLU A 172 -22.52 20.06 10.70
CA GLU A 172 -23.31 18.94 10.18
C GLU A 172 -22.49 18.06 9.21
N GLU A 173 -21.81 18.67 8.24
CA GLU A 173 -20.97 17.96 7.27
C GLU A 173 -19.76 17.30 7.95
N ILE A 174 -19.12 17.99 8.90
CA ILE A 174 -18.05 17.42 9.74
C ILE A 174 -18.56 16.21 10.52
N SER A 175 -19.78 16.24 11.05
CA SER A 175 -20.34 15.12 11.81
C SER A 175 -20.51 13.86 10.95
N GLY A 176 -20.82 14.02 9.66
CA GLY A 176 -20.85 12.90 8.72
C GLY A 176 -19.47 12.28 8.51
N LEU A 177 -18.45 13.12 8.28
CA LEU A 177 -17.06 12.68 8.16
C LEU A 177 -16.59 11.93 9.42
N VAL A 178 -16.87 12.50 10.59
CA VAL A 178 -16.51 11.94 11.89
C VAL A 178 -17.21 10.60 12.15
N LEU A 179 -18.50 10.48 11.82
CA LEU A 179 -19.25 9.24 12.00
C LEU A 179 -18.71 8.12 11.12
N ARG A 180 -18.28 8.44 9.89
CA ARG A 180 -17.60 7.49 9.00
C ARG A 180 -16.28 7.03 9.61
N ASP A 181 -15.45 7.97 10.06
CA ASP A 181 -14.14 7.66 10.64
C ASP A 181 -14.31 6.82 11.94
N PHE A 182 -15.36 7.06 12.74
CA PHE A 182 -15.71 6.19 13.89
C PHE A 182 -16.06 4.76 13.46
N LEU A 183 -16.88 4.60 12.41
CA LEU A 183 -17.24 3.27 11.91
C LEU A 183 -16.00 2.50 11.45
N ILE A 184 -15.11 3.14 10.70
CA ILE A 184 -13.84 2.55 10.24
C ILE A 184 -12.98 2.14 11.44
N ASN A 185 -12.77 3.05 12.39
CA ASN A 185 -11.97 2.77 13.58
C ASN A 185 -12.55 1.62 14.43
N GLN A 186 -13.88 1.55 14.57
CA GLN A 186 -14.52 0.45 15.30
C GLN A 186 -14.30 -0.91 14.62
N LEU A 187 -14.43 -0.97 13.29
CA LEU A 187 -14.15 -2.20 12.54
C LEU A 187 -12.70 -2.65 12.79
N ILE A 188 -11.74 -1.72 12.74
CA ILE A 188 -10.32 -1.99 12.96
C ILE A 188 -10.07 -2.55 14.36
N MET A 189 -10.63 -1.92 15.39
CA MET A 189 -10.40 -2.34 16.77
C MET A 189 -11.04 -3.69 17.10
N GLU A 190 -12.23 -3.99 16.58
CA GLU A 190 -12.90 -5.27 16.84
C GLU A 190 -12.20 -6.46 16.20
N THR A 191 -11.53 -6.26 15.05
CA THR A 191 -10.86 -7.35 14.33
C THR A 191 -9.51 -7.72 14.95
N ASN A 192 -8.84 -6.76 15.60
CA ASN A 192 -7.56 -6.98 16.26
C ASN A 192 -7.65 -7.78 17.58
N ALA A 193 -8.85 -8.16 18.03
CA ALA A 193 -9.06 -8.88 19.28
C ALA A 193 -8.76 -10.39 19.17
N ASP A 194 -8.91 -11.01 17.99
CA ASP A 194 -8.89 -12.47 17.86
C ASP A 194 -7.68 -13.05 17.10
N GLU A 195 -7.02 -12.32 16.20
CA GLU A 195 -5.82 -12.81 15.50
C GLU A 195 -4.82 -11.68 15.23
N TYR A 196 -3.63 -11.77 15.87
CA TYR A 196 -2.37 -11.08 15.56
C TYR A 196 -2.43 -9.72 14.83
N PHE A 197 -2.10 -8.61 15.51
CA PHE A 197 -1.23 -7.54 14.97
C PHE A 197 -0.72 -6.58 16.08
N ASP A 198 0.61 -6.46 16.24
CA ASP A 198 1.27 -5.53 17.18
C ASP A 198 1.02 -4.04 16.86
N LEU A 199 0.55 -3.72 15.65
CA LEU A 199 0.22 -2.33 15.29
C LEU A 199 -1.00 -1.82 16.05
N ALA A 200 -1.93 -2.72 16.40
CA ALA A 200 -3.03 -2.43 17.29
C ALA A 200 -2.53 -2.13 18.70
N VAL A 201 -1.45 -2.77 19.16
CA VAL A 201 -0.81 -2.48 20.47
C VAL A 201 -0.03 -1.16 20.42
N LEU A 202 0.75 -0.93 19.37
CA LEU A 202 1.49 0.32 19.14
C LEU A 202 0.58 1.53 19.06
N THR A 203 -0.55 1.36 18.38
CA THR A 203 -1.53 2.42 18.24
C THR A 203 -2.62 2.34 19.30
N SER A 204 -2.77 1.26 20.07
CA SER A 204 -3.79 1.20 21.13
C SER A 204 -3.48 2.29 22.11
N ASN A 205 -4.47 3.14 22.36
CA ASN A 205 -4.32 4.19 23.34
C ASN A 205 -5.55 4.17 24.21
N GLU A 206 -5.35 4.21 25.52
CA GLU A 206 -6.44 4.33 26.50
C GLU A 206 -7.30 5.58 26.26
N PHE A 207 -6.82 6.49 25.40
CA PHE A 207 -7.42 7.77 25.06
C PHE A 207 -8.50 7.73 23.97
N ASP A 208 -8.73 6.59 23.28
CA ASP A 208 -9.81 6.47 22.29
C ASP A 208 -11.21 6.65 22.90
N VAL A 209 -11.33 6.42 24.21
CA VAL A 209 -12.52 6.69 25.02
C VAL A 209 -12.29 7.97 25.82
N PRO A 210 -13.14 9.00 25.69
CA PRO A 210 -13.01 10.21 26.51
C PRO A 210 -13.27 9.92 27.99
N ALA A 211 -12.49 10.54 28.88
CA ALA A 211 -12.79 10.56 30.32
C ALA A 211 -14.13 11.28 30.61
N THR A 212 -14.48 12.23 29.75
CA THR A 212 -15.71 13.05 29.75
C THR A 212 -16.87 12.43 28.95
N ARG A 213 -16.90 11.10 28.76
CA ARG A 213 -17.95 10.42 27.99
C ARG A 213 -19.34 10.65 28.59
N VAL A 214 -20.34 10.74 27.71
CA VAL A 214 -21.75 10.85 28.10
C VAL A 214 -22.46 9.55 27.71
N PRO A 215 -22.88 8.70 28.67
CA PRO A 215 -23.41 7.37 28.41
C PRO A 215 -24.57 7.34 27.39
N GLU A 216 -25.48 8.31 27.47
CA GLU A 216 -26.62 8.42 26.56
C GLU A 216 -26.16 8.69 25.12
N ARG A 217 -25.14 9.54 24.94
CA ARG A 217 -24.59 9.86 23.61
C ARG A 217 -23.76 8.72 23.03
N GLU A 218 -23.05 7.97 23.86
CA GLU A 218 -22.37 6.74 23.43
C GLU A 218 -23.37 5.66 23.00
N ALA A 219 -24.50 5.51 23.71
CA ALA A 219 -25.56 4.58 23.32
C ALA A 219 -26.21 4.95 21.97
N GLU A 220 -26.46 6.25 21.75
CA GLU A 220 -26.93 6.78 20.46
C GLU A 220 -25.91 6.51 19.34
N LEU A 221 -24.62 6.85 19.56
CA LEU A 221 -23.55 6.58 18.61
C LEU A 221 -23.47 5.09 18.25
N HIS A 222 -23.46 4.20 19.24
CA HIS A 222 -23.44 2.75 19.01
C HIS A 222 -24.62 2.28 18.16
N SER A 223 -25.83 2.82 18.40
CA SER A 223 -27.03 2.47 17.63
C SER A 223 -26.93 2.96 16.19
N LEU A 224 -26.39 4.16 15.96
CA LEU A 224 -26.15 4.67 14.61
C LEU A 224 -25.10 3.86 13.85
N LEU A 225 -24.00 3.49 14.51
CA LEU A 225 -22.95 2.65 13.92
C LEU A 225 -23.48 1.26 13.58
N ALA A 226 -24.26 0.63 14.47
CA ALA A 226 -24.90 -0.66 14.20
C ALA A 226 -25.85 -0.59 12.99
N PHE A 227 -26.67 0.47 12.89
CA PHE A 227 -27.55 0.69 11.75
C PHE A 227 -26.76 0.86 10.43
N LEU A 228 -25.66 1.63 10.45
CA LEU A 228 -24.80 1.79 9.28
C LEU A 228 -24.16 0.47 8.84
N ARG A 229 -23.69 -0.35 9.79
CA ARG A 229 -23.11 -1.67 9.52
C ARG A 229 -24.08 -2.59 8.79
N GLU A 230 -25.33 -2.64 9.26
CA GLU A 230 -26.38 -3.44 8.65
C GLU A 230 -26.71 -2.95 7.23
N ARG A 231 -26.90 -1.64 7.07
CA ARG A 231 -27.25 -1.03 5.77
C ARG A 231 -26.15 -1.15 4.72
N LEU A 232 -24.89 -1.06 5.14
CA LEU A 232 -23.72 -1.28 4.28
C LEU A 232 -23.42 -2.77 4.07
N ARG A 233 -24.14 -3.68 4.75
CA ARG A 233 -23.96 -5.13 4.67
C ARG A 233 -22.49 -5.54 4.90
N LEU A 234 -21.87 -4.99 5.94
CA LEU A 234 -20.44 -5.22 6.19
C LEU A 234 -20.12 -6.67 6.59
N THR A 235 -21.11 -7.41 7.09
CA THR A 235 -20.99 -8.84 7.40
C THR A 235 -20.83 -9.73 6.16
N GLU A 236 -21.18 -9.23 4.97
CA GLU A 236 -20.96 -9.93 3.69
C GLU A 236 -19.53 -9.75 3.16
N CYS A 237 -18.75 -8.84 3.74
CA CYS A 237 -17.36 -8.64 3.36
C CYS A 237 -16.49 -9.75 3.93
N ARG A 238 -15.51 -10.21 3.14
CA ARG A 238 -14.63 -11.32 3.52
C ARG A 238 -13.68 -10.95 4.64
N ASP A 239 -13.26 -9.70 4.65
CA ASP A 239 -12.18 -9.23 5.49
C ASP A 239 -12.35 -7.73 5.80
N ILE A 240 -11.54 -7.24 6.75
CA ILE A 240 -11.64 -5.86 7.20
C ILE A 240 -11.28 -4.82 6.12
N SER A 241 -10.28 -5.08 5.29
CA SER A 241 -9.91 -4.17 4.20
C SER A 241 -11.10 -3.94 3.26
N GLN A 242 -11.85 -5.00 2.96
CA GLN A 242 -13.10 -4.89 2.19
C GLN A 242 -14.21 -4.15 2.94
N GLN A 243 -14.33 -4.36 4.26
CA GLN A 243 -15.30 -3.60 5.07
C GLN A 243 -14.98 -2.10 5.06
N VAL A 244 -13.73 -1.72 5.31
CA VAL A 244 -13.27 -0.33 5.28
C VAL A 244 -13.47 0.29 3.91
N HIS A 245 -13.04 -0.38 2.85
CA HIS A 245 -13.23 0.10 1.48
C HIS A 245 -14.72 0.30 1.13
N ARG A 246 -15.59 -0.64 1.53
CA ARG A 246 -17.04 -0.51 1.33
C ARG A 246 -17.63 0.67 2.09
N VAL A 247 -17.16 0.95 3.30
CA VAL A 247 -17.54 2.16 4.06
C VAL A 247 -17.09 3.41 3.30
N GLU A 248 -15.82 3.50 2.89
CA GLU A 248 -15.29 4.66 2.18
C GLU A 248 -16.11 4.99 0.92
N GLU A 249 -16.40 3.98 0.10
CA GLU A 249 -17.17 4.14 -1.14
C GLU A 249 -18.64 4.48 -0.86
N ARG A 250 -19.33 3.66 -0.04
CA ARG A 250 -20.79 3.65 0.04
C ARG A 250 -21.40 4.35 1.25
N PHE A 251 -20.59 4.91 2.16
CA PHE A 251 -21.12 5.58 3.36
C PHE A 251 -22.14 6.67 3.03
N ASN A 252 -21.88 7.50 2.03
CA ASN A 252 -22.78 8.59 1.65
C ASN A 252 -24.13 8.12 1.08
N ASP A 253 -24.14 6.95 0.44
CA ASP A 253 -25.38 6.33 -0.06
C ASP A 253 -26.33 5.98 1.09
N VAL A 254 -25.81 5.85 2.31
CA VAL A 254 -26.59 5.48 3.50
C VAL A 254 -26.68 6.65 4.49
N PHE A 255 -25.74 7.61 4.46
CA PHE A 255 -25.65 8.70 5.42
C PHE A 255 -26.93 9.55 5.50
N HIS A 256 -27.63 9.75 4.37
CA HIS A 256 -28.89 10.49 4.34
C HIS A 256 -30.00 9.87 5.22
N LEU A 257 -29.92 8.57 5.53
CA LEU A 257 -30.84 7.88 6.44
C LEU A 257 -30.52 8.17 7.92
N VAL A 258 -29.25 8.44 8.22
CA VAL A 258 -28.76 8.73 9.58
C VAL A 258 -28.80 10.22 9.89
N ARG A 259 -28.61 11.07 8.89
CA ARG A 259 -28.60 12.54 9.01
C ARG A 259 -29.75 13.11 9.88
N PRO A 260 -31.02 12.69 9.75
CA PRO A 260 -32.12 13.21 10.58
C PRO A 260 -31.99 12.90 12.08
N HIS A 261 -31.22 11.87 12.44
CA HIS A 261 -31.01 11.44 13.82
C HIS A 261 -29.82 12.17 14.48
N LEU A 262 -29.01 12.90 13.70
CA LEU A 262 -27.90 13.70 14.20
C LEU A 262 -28.38 15.06 14.72
N HIS A 263 -29.13 15.07 15.82
CA HIS A 263 -29.54 16.32 16.45
C HIS A 263 -28.34 17.11 17.02
N ARG A 264 -28.54 18.40 17.34
CA ARG A 264 -27.48 19.34 17.72
C ARG A 264 -26.52 18.83 18.82
N GLU A 265 -27.07 18.31 19.91
CA GLU A 265 -26.24 17.79 21.02
C GLU A 265 -25.38 16.59 20.65
N LEU A 266 -25.87 15.69 19.78
CA LEU A 266 -25.09 14.53 19.33
C LEU A 266 -23.97 14.99 18.39
N ARG A 267 -24.25 15.90 17.44
CA ARG A 267 -23.22 16.49 16.57
C ARG A 267 -22.10 17.16 17.38
N ARG A 268 -22.49 17.98 18.37
CA ARG A 268 -21.54 18.59 19.31
C ARG A 268 -20.69 17.54 20.02
N TYR A 269 -21.31 16.48 20.53
CA TYR A 269 -20.62 15.39 21.20
C TYR A 269 -19.61 14.68 20.30
N LEU A 270 -20.00 14.31 19.07
CA LEU A 270 -19.12 13.62 18.12
C LEU A 270 -17.88 14.45 17.75
N ILE A 271 -18.08 15.74 17.51
CA ILE A 271 -16.99 16.66 17.16
C ILE A 271 -16.05 16.85 18.35
N LEU A 272 -16.58 17.10 19.55
CA LEU A 272 -15.75 17.21 20.77
C LEU A 272 -14.98 15.92 21.07
N ARG A 273 -15.63 14.76 20.91
CA ARG A 273 -15.02 13.44 21.06
C ARG A 273 -13.82 13.28 20.13
N THR A 274 -13.97 13.70 18.87
CA THR A 274 -12.90 13.65 17.85
C THR A 274 -11.77 14.60 18.18
N LEU A 275 -12.05 15.87 18.46
CA LEU A 275 -11.03 16.86 18.83
C LEU A 275 -10.24 16.44 20.07
N LYS A 276 -10.91 15.88 21.08
CA LYS A 276 -10.25 15.35 22.29
C LYS A 276 -9.34 14.18 21.94
N LYS A 277 -9.80 13.24 21.12
CA LYS A 277 -8.97 12.12 20.66
C LYS A 277 -7.74 12.64 19.91
N ASP A 278 -7.90 13.47 18.89
CA ASP A 278 -6.81 13.89 18.00
C ASP A 278 -5.77 14.77 18.71
N LEU A 279 -6.20 15.63 19.64
CA LEU A 279 -5.29 16.39 20.50
C LEU A 279 -4.54 15.49 21.48
N LYS A 280 -5.18 14.46 22.06
CA LYS A 280 -4.51 13.46 22.90
C LYS A 280 -3.53 12.62 22.08
N ASP A 281 -3.88 12.22 20.87
CA ASP A 281 -2.99 11.50 19.95
C ASP A 281 -1.76 12.35 19.61
N THR A 282 -1.92 13.68 19.50
CA THR A 282 -0.79 14.58 19.26
C THR A 282 0.13 14.69 20.47
N ILE A 283 -0.43 14.76 21.68
CA ILE A 283 0.37 14.91 22.91
C ILE A 283 1.03 13.57 23.31
N PHE A 284 0.28 12.46 23.26
CA PHE A 284 0.69 11.17 23.82
C PHE A 284 0.91 10.05 22.79
N GLY A 285 0.32 10.15 21.59
CA GLY A 285 0.37 9.11 20.54
C GLY A 285 1.27 9.47 19.36
N PHE A 286 0.82 9.18 18.14
CA PHE A 286 1.52 9.50 16.88
C PHE A 286 0.83 10.63 16.10
N GLY A 287 0.02 11.44 16.78
CA GLY A 287 -0.73 12.56 16.23
C GLY A 287 -1.54 12.16 14.98
N PRO A 288 -1.40 12.89 13.86
CA PRO A 288 -2.17 12.61 12.65
C PRO A 288 -1.86 11.24 12.02
N LEU A 289 -0.75 10.60 12.38
CA LEU A 289 -0.39 9.27 11.88
C LEU A 289 -1.17 8.15 12.58
N GLN A 290 -1.76 8.39 13.75
CA GLN A 290 -2.40 7.36 14.57
C GLN A 290 -3.42 6.55 13.77
N ASP A 291 -4.36 7.23 13.13
CA ASP A 291 -5.42 6.60 12.34
C ASP A 291 -4.89 6.03 11.01
N LEU A 292 -3.89 6.68 10.40
CA LEU A 292 -3.29 6.21 9.14
C LEU A 292 -2.53 4.89 9.33
N LEU A 293 -1.86 4.76 10.47
CA LEU A 293 -1.21 3.52 10.88
C LEU A 293 -2.25 2.41 11.07
N ARG A 294 -3.37 2.71 11.75
CA ARG A 294 -4.47 1.75 11.96
C ARG A 294 -5.18 1.31 10.67
N ALA A 295 -5.28 2.18 9.66
CA ALA A 295 -6.07 1.92 8.46
C ALA A 295 -5.48 0.77 7.60
N PRO A 296 -6.14 -0.40 7.50
CA PRO A 296 -5.57 -1.57 6.80
C PRO A 296 -5.46 -1.38 5.27
N THR A 297 -6.20 -0.42 4.71
CA THR A 297 -6.18 -0.05 3.30
C THR A 297 -4.94 0.74 2.88
N ILE A 298 -4.23 1.34 3.83
CA ILE A 298 -3.02 2.14 3.60
C ILE A 298 -1.79 1.25 3.70
N THR A 299 -0.97 1.23 2.65
CA THR A 299 0.28 0.45 2.58
C THR A 299 1.53 1.28 2.85
N GLU A 300 1.50 2.58 2.58
CA GLU A 300 2.64 3.48 2.79
C GLU A 300 2.15 4.87 3.25
N ILE A 301 2.89 5.50 4.16
CA ILE A 301 2.63 6.85 4.66
C ILE A 301 3.90 7.68 4.45
N MET A 302 3.76 8.86 3.83
CA MET A 302 4.88 9.74 3.49
C MET A 302 4.60 11.16 3.98
N VAL A 303 5.35 11.59 4.98
CA VAL A 303 5.36 12.97 5.49
C VAL A 303 6.47 13.71 4.77
N VAL A 304 6.08 14.64 3.89
CA VAL A 304 7.00 15.49 3.11
C VAL A 304 7.28 16.81 3.83
N ALA A 305 6.30 17.29 4.57
CA ALA A 305 6.36 18.46 5.45
C ALA A 305 5.24 18.35 6.48
N SER A 306 5.23 19.22 7.51
CA SER A 306 4.18 19.21 8.52
C SER A 306 2.76 19.30 7.93
N ASP A 307 2.59 20.01 6.81
CA ASP A 307 1.30 20.21 6.14
C ASP A 307 1.04 19.27 4.95
N GLN A 308 1.95 18.32 4.69
CA GLN A 308 1.92 17.47 3.50
C GLN A 308 2.15 16.00 3.87
N ILE A 309 1.05 15.29 4.14
CA ILE A 309 1.04 13.84 4.38
C ILE A 309 0.37 13.13 3.21
N TYR A 310 1.12 12.28 2.53
CA TYR A 310 0.68 11.41 1.44
C TYR A 310 0.52 9.98 1.94
N VAL A 311 -0.37 9.23 1.30
CA VAL A 311 -0.60 7.81 1.58
C VAL A 311 -0.65 7.03 0.27
N GLU A 312 -0.18 5.78 0.29
CA GLU A 312 -0.45 4.81 -0.76
C GLU A 312 -1.66 3.96 -0.37
N GLN A 313 -2.69 3.98 -1.21
CA GLN A 313 -3.87 3.14 -1.10
C GLN A 313 -4.13 2.46 -2.45
N ALA A 314 -4.30 1.14 -2.45
CA ALA A 314 -4.50 0.34 -3.66
C ALA A 314 -3.47 0.58 -4.80
N GLY A 315 -2.22 0.96 -4.44
CA GLY A 315 -1.15 1.21 -5.42
C GLY A 315 -1.16 2.59 -6.05
N LEU A 316 -2.00 3.52 -5.56
CA LEU A 316 -2.08 4.92 -5.95
C LEU A 316 -1.63 5.81 -4.78
N ILE A 317 -0.89 6.88 -5.08
CA ILE A 317 -0.42 7.84 -4.09
C ILE A 317 -1.34 9.06 -4.09
N GLU A 318 -1.87 9.41 -2.93
CA GLU A 318 -2.77 10.55 -2.77
C GLU A 318 -2.51 11.34 -1.47
N LYS A 319 -3.07 12.55 -1.38
CA LYS A 319 -2.99 13.35 -0.15
C LYS A 319 -3.99 12.82 0.87
N SER A 320 -3.52 12.50 2.07
CA SER A 320 -4.39 12.04 3.17
C SER A 320 -5.37 13.09 3.69
N GLY A 321 -5.11 14.38 3.42
CA GLY A 321 -5.84 15.51 4.01
C GLY A 321 -5.50 15.79 5.47
N ARG A 322 -4.62 15.01 6.09
CA ARG A 322 -4.12 15.21 7.46
C ARG A 322 -2.83 16.03 7.46
N ARG A 323 -2.55 16.69 8.58
CA ARG A 323 -1.34 17.49 8.81
C ARG A 323 -0.92 17.49 10.27
N PHE A 324 0.36 17.67 10.51
CA PHE A 324 0.92 17.99 11.82
C PHE A 324 0.66 19.45 12.18
N ILE A 325 0.63 19.73 13.49
CA ILE A 325 0.43 21.06 14.04
C ILE A 325 1.63 21.97 13.75
N SER A 326 2.85 21.43 13.83
CA SER A 326 4.09 22.16 13.55
C SER A 326 5.26 21.18 13.33
N ASP A 327 6.34 21.65 12.72
CA ASP A 327 7.58 20.88 12.57
C ASP A 327 8.11 20.35 13.90
N LYS A 328 8.04 21.12 14.98
CA LYS A 328 8.48 20.68 16.32
C LYS A 328 7.70 19.47 16.83
N VAL A 329 6.38 19.47 16.59
CA VAL A 329 5.52 18.34 16.95
C VAL A 329 5.83 17.13 16.05
N THR A 330 6.12 17.36 14.78
CA THR A 330 6.59 16.31 13.87
C THR A 330 7.91 15.69 14.37
N GLU A 331 8.90 16.50 14.76
CA GLU A 331 10.17 16.03 15.35
C GLU A 331 9.92 15.18 16.60
N ALA A 332 9.11 15.67 17.55
CA ALA A 332 8.79 14.94 18.78
C ALA A 332 8.11 13.59 18.51
N ILE A 333 7.19 13.53 17.55
CA ILE A 333 6.52 12.28 17.15
C ILE A 333 7.52 11.32 16.49
N ILE A 334 8.39 11.82 15.61
CA ILE A 334 9.46 11.01 14.99
C ILE A 334 10.39 10.45 16.07
N GLU A 335 10.83 11.27 17.02
CA GLU A 335 11.67 10.84 18.14
C GLU A 335 10.97 9.75 18.97
N ARG A 336 9.68 9.90 19.26
CA ARG A 336 8.88 8.91 20.01
C ARG A 336 8.77 7.57 19.29
N ILE A 337 8.48 7.59 17.98
CA ILE A 337 8.43 6.40 17.11
C ILE A 337 9.77 5.66 17.13
N VAL A 338 10.87 6.40 17.01
CA VAL A 338 12.24 5.85 16.91
C VAL A 338 12.75 5.36 18.27
N ALA A 339 12.36 6.02 19.37
CA ALA A 339 12.74 5.63 20.73
C ALA A 339 12.15 4.26 21.13
N GLN A 340 10.94 3.92 20.66
CA GLN A 340 10.30 2.62 20.94
C GLN A 340 11.10 1.43 20.43
N VAL A 341 11.97 1.63 19.43
CA VAL A 341 12.79 0.58 18.81
C VAL A 341 14.25 0.64 19.24
N GLY A 342 14.56 1.39 20.31
CA GLY A 342 15.91 1.54 20.86
C GLY A 342 16.87 2.31 19.96
N ARG A 343 16.35 3.11 19.03
CA ARG A 343 17.14 3.98 18.16
C ARG A 343 17.06 5.43 18.66
N ARG A 344 17.93 6.28 18.11
CA ARG A 344 17.94 7.73 18.38
C ARG A 344 17.99 8.50 17.08
N ILE A 345 17.34 9.66 17.10
CA ILE A 345 17.38 10.67 16.06
C ILE A 345 17.44 12.02 16.76
N ASP A 346 18.42 12.84 16.41
CA ASP A 346 18.60 14.19 16.95
C ASP A 346 19.44 15.02 15.97
N LYS A 347 19.74 16.28 16.30
CA LYS A 347 20.50 17.16 15.40
C LYS A 347 21.93 16.69 15.12
N SER A 348 22.50 15.83 15.95
CA SER A 348 23.81 15.20 15.73
C SER A 348 23.71 13.94 14.87
N GLN A 349 22.58 13.22 14.94
CA GLN A 349 22.25 12.09 14.09
C GLN A 349 20.88 12.30 13.40
N PRO A 350 20.81 13.15 12.36
CA PRO A 350 19.54 13.59 11.76
C PRO A 350 18.91 12.59 10.78
N LEU A 351 19.38 11.34 10.77
CA LEU A 351 18.95 10.25 9.89
C LEU A 351 18.71 9.00 10.73
N VAL A 352 17.61 8.30 10.47
CA VAL A 352 17.38 7.00 11.07
C VAL A 352 16.58 6.07 10.16
N ASP A 353 16.99 4.82 10.15
CA ASP A 353 16.21 3.69 9.66
C ASP A 353 15.85 2.80 10.85
N ALA A 354 14.57 2.49 10.98
CA ALA A 354 13.98 1.84 12.12
C ALA A 354 12.93 0.81 11.68
N ARG A 355 12.68 -0.17 12.54
CA ARG A 355 11.62 -1.16 12.34
C ARG A 355 10.73 -1.23 13.56
N LEU A 356 9.45 -0.92 13.36
CA LEU A 356 8.44 -0.99 14.42
C LEU A 356 8.13 -2.44 14.79
N PRO A 357 7.62 -2.69 16.01
CA PRO A 357 7.23 -4.02 16.47
C PRO A 357 6.32 -4.82 15.51
N ASP A 358 5.46 -4.17 14.74
CA ASP A 358 4.57 -4.82 13.78
C ASP A 358 5.25 -5.29 12.48
N GLY A 359 6.53 -4.94 12.28
CA GLY A 359 7.28 -5.19 11.05
C GLY A 359 7.38 -3.96 10.13
N SER A 360 6.55 -2.95 10.40
CA SER A 360 6.72 -1.52 10.12
C SER A 360 8.10 -1.03 9.71
N ARG A 361 8.41 -0.69 8.45
CA ARG A 361 9.69 0.01 8.17
C ARG A 361 9.51 1.52 8.24
N VAL A 362 10.40 2.18 8.97
CA VAL A 362 10.38 3.63 9.18
C VAL A 362 11.72 4.23 8.77
N ASN A 363 11.67 5.22 7.88
CA ASN A 363 12.80 6.09 7.58
C ASN A 363 12.43 7.51 7.99
N ALA A 364 13.32 8.20 8.71
CA ALA A 364 13.11 9.59 9.07
C ALA A 364 14.36 10.44 8.85
N VAL A 365 14.13 11.69 8.46
CA VAL A 365 15.15 12.72 8.27
C VAL A 365 14.68 14.00 8.92
N ILE A 366 15.50 14.60 9.77
CA ILE A 366 15.19 15.86 10.46
C ILE A 366 16.17 16.97 10.08
N PRO A 367 15.87 18.25 10.38
CA PRO A 367 16.83 19.33 10.25
C PRO A 367 18.14 19.03 11.02
N PRO A 368 19.31 19.42 10.47
CA PRO A 368 19.50 20.34 9.36
C PRO A 368 19.46 19.70 7.95
N LEU A 369 19.34 18.38 7.82
CA LEU A 369 19.34 17.72 6.51
C LEU A 369 18.01 17.91 5.76
N ALA A 370 16.90 17.84 6.50
CA ALA A 370 15.58 18.11 5.96
C ALA A 370 15.29 19.62 5.95
N VAL A 371 15.75 20.32 4.92
CA VAL A 371 15.72 21.80 4.83
C VAL A 371 14.32 22.40 4.92
N LYS A 372 13.29 21.66 4.50
CA LYS A 372 11.88 22.11 4.50
C LYS A 372 11.09 21.67 5.73
N GLY A 373 11.76 21.14 6.74
CA GLY A 373 11.14 20.54 7.92
C GLY A 373 11.29 19.01 7.93
N PRO A 374 10.91 18.35 9.03
CA PRO A 374 11.07 16.90 9.21
C PRO A 374 10.30 16.08 8.18
N THR A 375 10.91 14.99 7.73
CA THR A 375 10.30 14.03 6.80
C THR A 375 10.30 12.62 7.38
N LEU A 376 9.26 11.86 7.09
CA LEU A 376 9.06 10.50 7.60
C LEU A 376 8.39 9.64 6.54
N THR A 377 8.93 8.45 6.28
CA THR A 377 8.30 7.44 5.42
C THR A 377 8.08 6.17 6.22
N ILE A 378 6.83 5.73 6.30
CA ILE A 378 6.43 4.47 6.94
C ILE A 378 5.89 3.53 5.87
N ARG A 379 6.59 2.42 5.64
CA ARG A 379 6.14 1.35 4.74
C ARG A 379 5.54 0.25 5.61
N LYS A 380 4.22 0.16 5.58
CA LYS A 380 3.48 -0.70 6.49
C LYS A 380 3.67 -2.17 6.14
N PHE A 381 3.82 -2.98 7.17
CA PHE A 381 3.76 -4.41 7.02
C PHE A 381 2.31 -4.79 6.66
N PRO A 382 2.07 -5.56 5.58
CA PRO A 382 0.71 -5.89 5.15
C PRO A 382 -0.07 -6.59 6.27
N ALA A 383 -1.25 -6.05 6.61
CA ALA A 383 -2.11 -6.60 7.66
C ALA A 383 -2.69 -7.98 7.30
N GLN A 384 -2.95 -8.22 6.01
CA GLN A 384 -3.52 -9.48 5.51
C GLN A 384 -2.48 -10.31 4.77
N ARG A 385 -2.46 -11.61 5.09
CA ARG A 385 -1.69 -12.61 4.36
C ARG A 385 -2.51 -13.05 3.17
N LEU A 386 -2.06 -12.69 1.97
CA LEU A 386 -2.64 -13.25 0.76
C LEU A 386 -2.37 -14.75 0.73
N THR A 387 -3.42 -15.52 0.43
CA THR A 387 -3.37 -16.95 0.14
C THR A 387 -3.31 -17.19 -1.36
N MET A 388 -3.08 -18.43 -1.78
CA MET A 388 -3.15 -18.76 -3.21
C MET A 388 -4.57 -18.58 -3.77
N ASP A 389 -5.60 -18.86 -2.97
CA ASP A 389 -7.00 -18.69 -3.38
C ASP A 389 -7.31 -17.22 -3.63
N ASP A 390 -6.83 -16.31 -2.77
CA ASP A 390 -6.96 -14.87 -2.99
C ASP A 390 -6.32 -14.44 -4.32
N LEU A 391 -5.11 -14.95 -4.64
CA LEU A 391 -4.45 -14.64 -5.91
C LEU A 391 -5.21 -15.18 -7.13
N VAL A 392 -5.87 -16.33 -7.00
CA VAL A 392 -6.72 -16.88 -8.07
C VAL A 392 -7.97 -16.03 -8.26
N GLU A 393 -8.64 -15.62 -7.18
CA GLU A 393 -9.84 -14.79 -7.23
C GLU A 393 -9.57 -13.38 -7.74
N MET A 394 -8.41 -12.80 -7.40
CA MET A 394 -7.94 -11.52 -7.96
C MET A 394 -7.55 -11.61 -9.45
N GLY A 395 -7.50 -12.83 -10.00
CA GLY A 395 -7.01 -13.09 -11.36
C GLY A 395 -5.53 -12.82 -11.54
N SER A 396 -4.74 -12.83 -10.46
CA SER A 396 -3.28 -12.69 -10.47
C SER A 396 -2.60 -13.97 -10.97
N ILE A 397 -3.22 -15.13 -10.80
CA ILE A 397 -2.75 -16.42 -11.32
C ILE A 397 -3.97 -17.27 -11.70
N SER A 398 -3.83 -18.15 -12.71
CA SER A 398 -4.90 -19.10 -13.03
C SER A 398 -4.90 -20.28 -12.06
N LYS A 399 -6.07 -20.86 -11.78
CA LYS A 399 -6.22 -22.05 -10.91
C LYS A 399 -5.35 -23.23 -11.36
N ALA A 400 -5.22 -23.43 -12.68
CA ALA A 400 -4.33 -24.41 -13.30
C ALA A 400 -2.85 -24.18 -12.90
N ALA A 401 -2.37 -22.95 -13.06
CA ALA A 401 -1.00 -22.58 -12.70
C ALA A 401 -0.76 -22.68 -11.18
N ALA A 402 -1.72 -22.27 -10.36
CA ALA A 402 -1.67 -22.42 -8.90
C ALA A 402 -1.55 -23.89 -8.47
N THR A 403 -2.36 -24.78 -9.07
CA THR A 403 -2.32 -26.22 -8.80
C THR A 403 -0.97 -26.83 -9.19
N PHE A 404 -0.45 -26.45 -10.36
CA PHE A 404 0.88 -26.86 -10.82
C PHE A 404 1.99 -26.42 -9.85
N LEU A 405 2.02 -25.14 -9.47
CA LEU A 405 3.04 -24.61 -8.56
C LEU A 405 2.96 -25.28 -7.17
N ARG A 406 1.77 -25.57 -6.67
CA ARG A 406 1.58 -26.36 -5.44
C ARG A 406 2.26 -27.73 -5.54
N ALA A 407 2.03 -28.46 -6.63
CA ALA A 407 2.66 -29.76 -6.84
C ALA A 407 4.19 -29.64 -6.90
N CYS A 408 4.72 -28.62 -7.58
CA CYS A 408 6.15 -28.36 -7.65
C CYS A 408 6.77 -28.06 -6.28
N VAL A 409 6.12 -27.25 -5.45
CA VAL A 409 6.60 -26.97 -4.08
C VAL A 409 6.64 -28.26 -3.25
N ILE A 410 5.57 -29.06 -3.26
CA ILE A 410 5.50 -30.33 -2.50
C ILE A 410 6.55 -31.33 -3.02
N ALA A 411 6.80 -31.35 -4.33
CA ALA A 411 7.80 -32.21 -4.95
C ALA A 411 9.25 -31.73 -4.76
N ARG A 412 9.47 -30.65 -3.98
CA ARG A 412 10.78 -30.04 -3.70
C ARG A 412 11.49 -29.53 -4.95
N ARG A 413 10.75 -28.95 -5.90
CA ARG A 413 11.36 -28.19 -7.01
C ARG A 413 11.94 -26.87 -6.50
N ASN A 414 13.12 -26.52 -6.98
CA ASN A 414 13.76 -25.24 -6.72
C ASN A 414 13.10 -24.16 -7.59
N ILE A 415 12.48 -23.18 -6.96
CA ILE A 415 11.67 -22.15 -7.63
C ILE A 415 12.28 -20.77 -7.42
N LEU A 416 12.51 -20.06 -8.51
CA LEU A 416 12.93 -18.66 -8.50
C LEU A 416 11.79 -17.76 -8.95
N VAL A 417 11.41 -16.80 -8.10
CA VAL A 417 10.37 -15.81 -8.42
C VAL A 417 11.03 -14.53 -8.94
N SER A 418 10.63 -14.04 -10.11
CA SER A 418 11.22 -12.86 -10.72
C SER A 418 10.18 -11.78 -11.06
N GLY A 419 10.64 -10.54 -11.22
CA GLY A 419 9.79 -9.40 -11.53
C GLY A 419 10.41 -8.05 -11.15
N GLY A 420 9.81 -6.97 -11.64
CA GLY A 420 10.20 -5.60 -11.33
C GLY A 420 10.03 -5.21 -9.85
N THR A 421 10.46 -4.00 -9.50
CA THR A 421 10.18 -3.42 -8.18
C THR A 421 8.68 -3.26 -7.97
N GLY A 422 8.18 -3.65 -6.79
CA GLY A 422 6.77 -3.48 -6.43
C GLY A 422 5.78 -4.38 -7.18
N THR A 423 6.23 -5.43 -7.87
CA THR A 423 5.34 -6.38 -8.57
C THR A 423 4.77 -7.48 -7.67
N GLY A 424 5.24 -7.62 -6.42
CA GLY A 424 4.74 -8.62 -5.46
C GLY A 424 5.55 -9.92 -5.39
N LYS A 425 6.86 -9.88 -5.69
CA LYS A 425 7.76 -11.06 -5.62
C LYS A 425 7.74 -11.75 -4.25
N THR A 426 7.99 -11.00 -3.17
CA THR A 426 8.00 -11.54 -1.81
C THR A 426 6.63 -12.09 -1.42
N THR A 427 5.54 -11.45 -1.86
CA THR A 427 4.18 -11.95 -1.66
C THR A 427 3.98 -13.31 -2.30
N MET A 428 4.37 -13.49 -3.58
CA MET A 428 4.29 -14.79 -4.25
C MET A 428 5.20 -15.82 -3.58
N LEU A 429 6.42 -15.44 -3.20
CA LEU A 429 7.32 -16.33 -2.46
C LEU A 429 6.69 -16.80 -1.14
N ASN A 430 6.05 -15.90 -0.40
CA ASN A 430 5.36 -16.22 0.85
C ASN A 430 4.18 -17.18 0.61
N VAL A 431 3.37 -16.91 -0.42
CA VAL A 431 2.23 -17.76 -0.82
C VAL A 431 2.72 -19.16 -1.22
N LEU A 432 3.77 -19.26 -2.03
CA LEU A 432 4.34 -20.56 -2.43
C LEU A 432 4.92 -21.31 -1.24
N SER A 433 5.55 -20.60 -0.30
CA SER A 433 6.09 -21.18 0.94
C SER A 433 5.01 -21.80 1.82
N SER A 434 3.75 -21.35 1.70
CA SER A 434 2.62 -21.98 2.39
C SER A 434 2.34 -23.42 1.92
N PHE A 435 2.79 -23.82 0.73
CA PHE A 435 2.64 -25.19 0.26
C PHE A 435 3.70 -26.15 0.78
N ILE A 436 4.69 -25.66 1.53
CA ILE A 436 5.74 -26.52 2.09
C ILE A 436 5.12 -27.41 3.19
N PRO A 437 5.32 -28.74 3.13
CA PRO A 437 4.86 -29.66 4.17
C PRO A 437 5.36 -29.32 5.57
N PHE A 438 4.48 -29.40 6.58
CA PHE A 438 4.75 -29.03 7.98
C PHE A 438 5.92 -29.75 8.67
N LYS A 439 6.34 -30.91 8.17
CA LYS A 439 7.43 -31.71 8.75
C LYS A 439 8.82 -31.22 8.35
N GLU A 440 8.91 -30.34 7.36
CA GLU A 440 10.19 -29.86 6.86
C GLU A 440 10.77 -28.75 7.74
N ARG A 441 12.08 -28.77 7.95
CA ARG A 441 12.82 -27.70 8.63
C ARG A 441 13.20 -26.61 7.64
N ILE A 442 12.66 -25.41 7.81
CA ILE A 442 12.81 -24.33 6.86
C ILE A 442 13.68 -23.23 7.48
N ILE A 443 14.60 -22.68 6.70
CA ILE A 443 15.38 -21.51 7.11
C ILE A 443 15.08 -20.36 6.16
N THR A 444 14.56 -19.26 6.68
CA THR A 444 14.33 -18.03 5.92
C THR A 444 15.42 -17.01 6.21
N ILE A 445 15.87 -16.30 5.17
CA ILE A 445 16.96 -15.31 5.24
C ILE A 445 16.55 -14.09 4.44
N GLU A 446 16.48 -12.93 5.08
CA GLU A 446 15.99 -11.70 4.45
C GLU A 446 16.78 -10.47 4.90
N ASP A 447 16.82 -9.41 4.08
CA ASP A 447 17.32 -8.11 4.55
C ASP A 447 16.43 -7.51 5.64
N THR A 448 15.14 -7.78 5.53
CA THR A 448 14.16 -7.49 6.57
C THR A 448 13.07 -8.53 6.45
N THR A 449 12.66 -9.07 7.59
CA THR A 449 11.71 -10.18 7.62
C THR A 449 10.36 -9.78 7.02
N GLU A 450 10.01 -10.38 5.89
CA GLU A 450 8.71 -10.26 5.23
C GLU A 450 8.01 -11.62 5.16
N LEU A 451 8.77 -12.72 5.10
CA LEU A 451 8.22 -14.07 5.03
C LEU A 451 7.62 -14.49 6.38
N ARG A 452 6.37 -14.98 6.31
CA ARG A 452 5.57 -15.42 7.46
C ARG A 452 5.03 -16.81 7.16
N LEU A 453 5.89 -17.80 7.38
CA LEU A 453 5.56 -19.20 7.21
C LEU A 453 4.67 -19.68 8.37
N HIS A 454 3.70 -20.53 8.06
CA HIS A 454 2.77 -21.09 9.06
C HIS A 454 3.28 -22.42 9.66
N GLN A 455 4.36 -22.97 9.09
CA GLN A 455 5.00 -24.17 9.58
C GLN A 455 5.68 -23.89 10.93
N GLU A 456 5.69 -24.89 11.82
CA GLU A 456 6.27 -24.74 13.17
C GLU A 456 7.80 -24.75 13.13
N HIS A 457 8.40 -25.56 12.28
CA HIS A 457 9.85 -25.80 12.26
C HIS A 457 10.60 -24.81 11.35
N VAL A 458 10.40 -23.52 11.59
CA VAL A 458 10.99 -22.42 10.81
C VAL A 458 12.04 -21.69 11.66
N VAL A 459 13.23 -21.49 11.10
CA VAL A 459 14.21 -20.55 11.67
C VAL A 459 14.32 -19.34 10.76
N THR A 460 14.05 -18.17 11.33
CA THR A 460 14.02 -16.92 10.61
C THR A 460 15.25 -16.08 10.95
N MET A 461 16.01 -15.69 9.92
CA MET A 461 17.22 -14.89 10.07
C MET A 461 17.12 -13.60 9.24
N GLU A 462 17.64 -12.52 9.80
CA GLU A 462 17.68 -11.20 9.16
C GLU A 462 19.11 -10.70 9.11
N THR A 463 19.46 -9.95 8.07
CA THR A 463 20.75 -9.28 7.99
C THR A 463 20.91 -8.27 9.13
N LYS A 464 22.16 -7.97 9.46
CA LYS A 464 22.50 -6.95 10.44
C LYS A 464 23.43 -5.94 9.79
N PRO A 465 23.04 -4.66 9.66
CA PRO A 465 23.95 -3.65 9.15
C PRO A 465 25.09 -3.41 10.15
N ALA A 466 26.23 -2.94 9.64
CA ALA A 466 27.34 -2.51 10.48
C ALA A 466 26.89 -1.43 11.49
N ASN A 467 27.54 -1.40 12.65
CA ASN A 467 27.41 -0.28 13.59
C ASN A 467 28.06 1.00 13.00
N ILE A 468 27.96 2.13 13.72
CA ILE A 468 28.55 3.42 13.29
C ILE A 468 30.08 3.32 13.06
N GLU A 469 30.74 2.37 13.70
CA GLU A 469 32.18 2.10 13.59
C GLU A 469 32.52 1.14 12.43
N GLY A 470 31.53 0.70 11.64
CA GLY A 470 31.72 -0.23 10.53
C GLY A 470 31.88 -1.70 10.94
N ALA A 471 31.57 -2.06 12.18
CA ALA A 471 31.74 -3.40 12.73
C ALA A 471 30.42 -4.15 12.96
N GLY A 472 30.48 -5.48 12.97
CA GLY A 472 29.36 -6.35 13.35
C GLY A 472 28.26 -6.50 12.29
N GLU A 473 28.61 -6.28 11.03
CA GLU A 473 27.76 -6.58 9.87
C GLU A 473 27.59 -8.10 9.68
N TYR A 474 26.38 -8.52 9.33
CA TYR A 474 26.06 -9.86 8.86
C TYR A 474 25.21 -9.74 7.60
N THR A 475 25.76 -10.17 6.47
CA THR A 475 25.11 -10.09 5.16
C THR A 475 24.24 -11.32 4.90
N ILE A 476 23.37 -11.27 3.87
CA ILE A 476 22.60 -12.46 3.43
C ILE A 476 23.56 -13.62 3.13
N ARG A 477 24.71 -13.33 2.52
CA ARG A 477 25.72 -14.33 2.17
C ARG A 477 26.25 -15.07 3.41
N ASP A 478 26.52 -14.35 4.49
CA ASP A 478 26.99 -14.94 5.75
C ASP A 478 25.92 -15.85 6.36
N LEU A 479 24.67 -15.40 6.33
CA LEU A 479 23.52 -16.15 6.84
C LEU A 479 23.24 -17.40 6.02
N VAL A 480 23.35 -17.35 4.68
CA VAL A 480 23.20 -18.52 3.79
C VAL A 480 24.28 -19.54 4.08
N LYS A 481 25.55 -19.14 4.19
CA LYS A 481 26.63 -20.07 4.55
C LYS A 481 26.43 -20.72 5.91
N ASN A 482 25.92 -19.96 6.89
CA ASN A 482 25.62 -20.49 8.21
C ASN A 482 24.42 -21.46 8.19
N SER A 483 23.38 -21.16 7.40
CA SER A 483 22.16 -21.96 7.34
C SER A 483 22.42 -23.40 6.91
N LEU A 484 23.36 -23.64 5.99
CA LEU A 484 23.71 -24.99 5.52
C LEU A 484 24.25 -25.90 6.64
N ARG A 485 24.68 -25.35 7.77
CA ARG A 485 25.12 -26.12 8.96
C ARG A 485 23.99 -26.44 9.93
N MET A 486 22.81 -25.87 9.72
CA MET A 486 21.66 -25.99 10.60
C MET A 486 20.72 -27.14 10.20
N ARG A 487 21.18 -28.02 9.30
CA ARG A 487 20.42 -29.14 8.71
C ARG A 487 19.05 -28.69 8.18
N PRO A 488 18.97 -27.69 7.29
CA PRO A 488 17.71 -27.31 6.68
C PRO A 488 17.22 -28.39 5.71
N ASP A 489 15.92 -28.58 5.63
CA ASP A 489 15.27 -29.21 4.49
C ASP A 489 15.22 -28.25 3.30
N ARG A 490 14.96 -26.97 3.56
CA ARG A 490 14.89 -25.90 2.56
C ARG A 490 15.55 -24.62 3.08
N VAL A 491 16.17 -23.88 2.17
CA VAL A 491 16.64 -22.52 2.41
C VAL A 491 15.82 -21.58 1.53
N ILE A 492 15.25 -20.55 2.14
CA ILE A 492 14.47 -19.55 1.44
C ILE A 492 15.15 -18.19 1.64
N VAL A 493 15.55 -17.57 0.54
CA VAL A 493 16.16 -16.23 0.58
C VAL A 493 15.15 -15.23 0.04
N GLY A 494 14.87 -14.17 0.79
CA GLY A 494 13.86 -13.18 0.42
C GLY A 494 14.14 -12.54 -0.94
N GLU A 495 15.39 -12.12 -1.20
CA GLU A 495 15.83 -11.63 -2.50
C GLU A 495 17.35 -11.75 -2.64
N CYS A 496 17.83 -12.28 -3.77
CA CYS A 496 19.24 -12.23 -4.13
C CYS A 496 19.53 -10.93 -4.90
N ARG A 497 20.46 -10.12 -4.38
CA ARG A 497 20.92 -8.83 -4.89
C ARG A 497 22.43 -8.77 -5.12
N GLY A 498 23.19 -9.75 -4.65
CA GLY A 498 24.64 -9.80 -4.71
C GLY A 498 25.19 -11.23 -4.72
N GLY A 499 26.40 -11.37 -4.15
CA GLY A 499 27.19 -12.60 -4.25
C GLY A 499 26.60 -13.81 -3.53
N GLU A 500 25.62 -13.63 -2.65
CA GLU A 500 24.83 -14.72 -2.05
C GLU A 500 24.10 -15.57 -3.09
N ALA A 501 23.89 -15.07 -4.32
CA ALA A 501 23.32 -15.85 -5.41
C ALA A 501 24.14 -17.13 -5.68
N LEU A 502 25.47 -17.06 -5.61
CA LEU A 502 26.33 -18.24 -5.78
C LEU A 502 26.10 -19.26 -4.66
N ASP A 503 26.06 -18.80 -3.41
CA ASP A 503 25.84 -19.66 -2.25
C ASP A 503 24.44 -20.29 -2.28
N MET A 504 23.43 -19.57 -2.79
CA MET A 504 22.07 -20.09 -3.00
C MET A 504 22.04 -21.19 -4.07
N ILE A 505 22.70 -20.97 -5.21
CA ILE A 505 22.82 -21.98 -6.29
C ILE A 505 23.59 -23.22 -5.79
N GLN A 506 24.60 -23.03 -4.94
CA GLN A 506 25.30 -24.15 -4.30
C GLN A 506 24.39 -24.91 -3.33
N ALA A 507 23.61 -24.21 -2.51
CA ALA A 507 22.65 -24.85 -1.60
C ALA A 507 21.66 -25.75 -2.37
N MET A 508 21.09 -25.23 -3.46
CA MET A 508 20.19 -25.95 -4.36
C MET A 508 20.83 -27.19 -5.00
N ASN A 509 22.13 -27.13 -5.33
CA ASN A 509 22.85 -28.27 -5.90
C ASN A 509 23.34 -29.29 -4.86
N THR A 510 23.33 -28.97 -3.56
CA THR A 510 23.97 -29.77 -2.49
C THR A 510 22.97 -30.39 -1.51
N GLY A 511 21.78 -30.75 -2.00
CA GLY A 511 20.79 -31.52 -1.23
C GLY A 511 19.84 -30.69 -0.38
N HIS A 512 19.72 -29.39 -0.65
CA HIS A 512 18.69 -28.52 -0.07
C HIS A 512 17.58 -28.24 -1.10
N ASP A 513 17.05 -29.31 -1.68
CA ASP A 513 16.02 -29.26 -2.73
C ASP A 513 14.73 -28.63 -2.20
N GLY A 514 14.00 -27.96 -3.09
CA GLY A 514 12.77 -27.24 -2.76
C GLY A 514 13.04 -25.85 -2.21
N SER A 515 14.28 -25.38 -2.30
CA SER A 515 14.68 -24.04 -1.92
C SER A 515 14.12 -23.00 -2.88
N MET A 516 13.88 -21.78 -2.39
CA MET A 516 13.25 -20.73 -3.17
C MET A 516 13.91 -19.38 -2.92
N THR A 517 13.91 -18.51 -3.93
CA THR A 517 14.41 -17.15 -3.80
C THR A 517 13.69 -16.20 -4.75
N THR A 518 13.87 -14.89 -4.56
CA THR A 518 13.47 -13.89 -5.55
C THR A 518 14.64 -13.17 -6.18
N VAL A 519 14.45 -12.68 -7.41
CA VAL A 519 15.42 -11.83 -8.11
C VAL A 519 14.70 -10.75 -8.92
N HIS A 520 15.32 -9.58 -9.05
CA HIS A 520 14.82 -8.56 -9.95
C HIS A 520 15.21 -8.86 -11.42
N ALA A 521 14.22 -8.99 -12.30
CA ALA A 521 14.39 -9.14 -13.75
C ALA A 521 13.14 -8.62 -14.47
N ASN A 522 13.24 -8.21 -15.74
CA ASN A 522 12.10 -7.69 -16.50
C ASN A 522 11.32 -8.78 -17.25
N ASN A 523 11.89 -9.98 -17.38
CA ASN A 523 11.24 -11.17 -17.93
C ASN A 523 11.95 -12.44 -17.44
N ALA A 524 11.38 -13.61 -17.73
CA ALA A 524 11.93 -14.89 -17.30
C ALA A 524 13.32 -15.20 -17.89
N ARG A 525 13.63 -14.73 -19.11
CA ARG A 525 14.93 -15.00 -19.77
C ARG A 525 16.06 -14.18 -19.14
N GLU A 526 15.80 -12.92 -18.84
CA GLU A 526 16.76 -12.01 -18.17
C GLU A 526 17.18 -12.49 -16.78
N VAL A 527 16.45 -13.43 -16.17
CA VAL A 527 16.86 -14.04 -14.89
C VAL A 527 18.24 -14.70 -14.99
N ILE A 528 18.55 -15.35 -16.11
CA ILE A 528 19.83 -16.05 -16.28
C ILE A 528 20.99 -15.06 -16.31
N GLU A 529 20.86 -14.01 -17.14
CA GLU A 529 21.84 -12.93 -17.24
C GLU A 529 22.02 -12.21 -15.89
N ARG A 530 20.91 -11.99 -15.16
CA ARG A 530 20.96 -11.38 -13.84
C ARG A 530 21.73 -12.25 -12.85
N LEU A 531 21.42 -13.54 -12.78
CA LEU A 531 22.12 -14.48 -11.89
C LEU A 531 23.60 -14.59 -12.23
N GLU A 532 23.96 -14.56 -13.52
CA GLU A 532 25.36 -14.54 -13.95
C GLU A 532 26.12 -13.35 -13.35
N VAL A 533 25.57 -12.14 -13.48
CA VAL A 533 26.17 -10.93 -12.91
C VAL A 533 26.30 -11.06 -11.38
N LEU A 534 25.25 -11.52 -10.69
CA LEU A 534 25.27 -11.67 -9.24
C LEU A 534 26.31 -12.69 -8.77
N ILE A 535 26.47 -13.79 -9.48
CA ILE A 535 27.47 -14.83 -9.19
C ILE A 535 28.89 -14.30 -9.42
N LEU A 536 29.12 -13.52 -10.47
CA LEU A 536 30.42 -12.91 -10.75
C LEU A 536 30.87 -11.91 -9.67
N MET A 537 29.95 -11.31 -8.92
CA MET A 537 30.28 -10.49 -7.75
C MET A 537 30.85 -11.33 -6.59
N ALA A 538 30.58 -12.63 -6.57
CA ALA A 538 30.97 -13.54 -5.51
C ALA A 538 32.30 -14.24 -5.78
N ALA A 539 32.55 -14.60 -7.04
CA ALA A 539 33.71 -15.35 -7.51
C ALA A 539 33.89 -15.17 -9.03
N ASP A 540 35.15 -15.11 -9.49
CA ASP A 540 35.50 -15.08 -10.91
C ASP A 540 35.46 -16.51 -11.48
N LEU A 541 34.32 -16.88 -12.09
CA LEU A 541 34.07 -18.20 -12.66
C LEU A 541 33.81 -18.09 -14.18
N PRO A 542 34.23 -19.07 -15.00
CA PRO A 542 33.87 -19.08 -16.41
C PRO A 542 32.34 -19.13 -16.59
N VAL A 543 31.80 -18.31 -17.49
CA VAL A 543 30.34 -18.21 -17.77
C VAL A 543 29.69 -19.57 -18.01
N SER A 544 30.34 -20.47 -18.75
CA SER A 544 29.83 -21.82 -19.01
C SER A 544 29.73 -22.70 -17.75
N SER A 545 30.51 -22.40 -16.71
CA SER A 545 30.43 -23.08 -15.41
C SER A 545 29.32 -22.48 -14.55
N ILE A 546 29.09 -21.17 -14.66
CA ILE A 546 27.96 -20.49 -14.01
C ILE A 546 26.65 -21.00 -14.59
N HIS A 547 26.51 -21.01 -15.92
CA HIS A 547 25.29 -21.48 -16.58
C HIS A 547 24.98 -22.94 -16.30
N ARG A 548 26.01 -23.81 -16.24
CA ARG A 548 25.84 -25.21 -15.82
C ARG A 548 25.33 -25.34 -14.39
N GLN A 549 25.86 -24.56 -13.46
CA GLN A 549 25.39 -24.57 -12.08
C GLN A 549 23.95 -24.04 -11.96
N ILE A 550 23.60 -22.99 -12.70
CA ILE A 550 22.23 -22.45 -12.73
C ILE A 550 21.26 -23.49 -13.30
N ALA A 551 21.58 -24.08 -14.45
CA ALA A 551 20.72 -25.05 -15.12
C ALA A 551 20.52 -26.35 -14.30
N SER A 552 21.48 -26.69 -13.44
CA SER A 552 21.38 -27.83 -12.52
C SER A 552 20.60 -27.50 -11.24
N ALA A 553 20.63 -26.24 -10.80
CA ALA A 553 20.07 -25.82 -9.52
C ALA A 553 18.60 -25.42 -9.61
N ILE A 554 18.21 -24.70 -10.65
CA ILE A 554 16.88 -24.11 -10.77
C ILE A 554 16.01 -25.01 -11.63
N ASP A 555 14.84 -25.40 -11.12
CA ASP A 555 13.85 -26.13 -11.93
C ASP A 555 12.89 -25.15 -12.62
N LEU A 556 12.46 -24.10 -11.92
CA LEU A 556 11.37 -23.22 -12.36
C LEU A 556 11.66 -21.74 -12.13
N VAL A 557 11.27 -20.92 -13.10
CA VAL A 557 11.16 -19.47 -12.97
C VAL A 557 9.69 -19.06 -13.04
N VAL A 558 9.22 -18.34 -12.01
CA VAL A 558 7.87 -17.74 -11.96
C VAL A 558 8.01 -16.23 -12.10
N HIS A 559 7.59 -15.67 -13.23
CA HIS A 559 7.73 -14.25 -13.53
C HIS A 559 6.43 -13.48 -13.27
N ILE A 560 6.53 -12.35 -12.56
CA ILE A 560 5.42 -11.49 -12.17
C ILE A 560 5.60 -10.08 -12.75
N SER A 561 4.54 -9.56 -13.35
CA SER A 561 4.51 -8.21 -13.92
C SER A 561 3.34 -7.39 -13.38
N ARG A 562 3.49 -6.05 -13.38
CA ARG A 562 2.37 -5.12 -13.16
C ARG A 562 1.75 -4.80 -14.52
N LEU A 563 0.49 -5.17 -14.72
CA LEU A 563 -0.27 -4.95 -15.94
C LEU A 563 -0.78 -3.50 -16.03
N PRO A 564 -1.16 -3.01 -17.22
CA PRO A 564 -1.93 -1.78 -17.36
C PRO A 564 -3.17 -1.82 -16.46
N GLY A 565 -3.44 -0.72 -15.73
CA GLY A 565 -4.48 -0.67 -14.69
C GLY A 565 -4.01 -1.08 -13.29
N GLY A 566 -2.71 -1.32 -13.09
CA GLY A 566 -2.09 -1.47 -11.78
C GLY A 566 -2.12 -2.88 -11.18
N ARG A 567 -2.90 -3.80 -11.76
CA ARG A 567 -3.02 -5.21 -11.33
C ARG A 567 -1.69 -5.95 -11.45
N ARG A 568 -1.32 -6.72 -10.42
CA ARG A 568 -0.15 -7.61 -10.41
C ARG A 568 -0.56 -9.02 -10.85
N ALA A 569 0.16 -9.63 -11.79
CA ALA A 569 -0.14 -10.96 -12.28
C ALA A 569 1.11 -11.76 -12.64
N VAL A 570 1.05 -13.09 -12.45
CA VAL A 570 2.01 -14.04 -13.01
C VAL A 570 1.84 -14.05 -14.51
N THR A 571 2.90 -13.70 -15.24
CA THR A 571 2.88 -13.60 -16.70
C THR A 571 3.57 -14.78 -17.36
N GLN A 572 4.53 -15.43 -16.69
CA GLN A 572 5.23 -16.60 -17.21
C GLN A 572 5.58 -17.60 -16.10
N ILE A 573 5.47 -18.88 -16.41
CA ILE A 573 6.05 -19.98 -15.62
C ILE A 573 6.86 -20.82 -16.59
N THR A 574 8.18 -20.87 -16.36
CA THR A 574 9.15 -21.39 -17.32
C THR A 574 10.02 -22.45 -16.64
N GLU A 575 10.20 -23.59 -17.29
CA GLU A 575 11.19 -24.61 -16.89
C GLU A 575 12.58 -24.20 -17.33
N VAL A 576 13.57 -24.38 -16.45
CA VAL A 576 14.99 -24.34 -16.79
C VAL A 576 15.42 -25.77 -17.10
N VAL A 577 15.64 -26.07 -18.39
CA VAL A 577 15.75 -27.46 -18.86
C VAL A 577 17.19 -27.98 -18.78
N ARG A 578 18.13 -27.28 -19.41
CA ARG A 578 19.55 -27.65 -19.45
C ARG A 578 20.42 -26.51 -19.97
N TYR A 579 21.72 -26.60 -19.76
CA TYR A 579 22.70 -25.80 -20.48
C TYR A 579 23.05 -26.47 -21.82
N ASP A 580 22.99 -25.71 -22.92
CA ASP A 580 23.46 -26.11 -24.23
C ASP A 580 24.92 -25.64 -24.43
N PRO A 581 25.90 -26.57 -24.51
CA PRO A 581 27.31 -26.20 -24.65
C PRO A 581 27.67 -25.64 -26.04
N ASP A 582 26.88 -25.95 -27.07
CA ASP A 582 27.14 -25.50 -28.44
C ASP A 582 26.63 -24.07 -28.62
N GLU A 583 25.42 -23.79 -28.15
CA GLU A 583 24.85 -22.43 -28.18
C GLU A 583 25.35 -21.54 -27.03
N LYS A 584 25.97 -22.13 -26.00
CA LYS A 584 26.41 -21.47 -24.76
C LYS A 584 25.28 -20.73 -24.04
N GLN A 585 24.08 -21.30 -24.07
CA GLN A 585 22.86 -20.72 -23.51
C GLN A 585 22.14 -21.75 -22.64
N ILE A 586 21.32 -21.28 -21.70
CA ILE A 586 20.41 -22.14 -20.95
C ILE A 586 19.11 -22.27 -21.74
N VAL A 587 18.72 -23.51 -22.02
CA VAL A 587 17.44 -23.83 -22.66
C VAL A 587 16.33 -23.68 -21.62
N MET A 588 15.38 -22.80 -21.92
CA MET A 588 14.21 -22.53 -21.09
C MET A 588 12.93 -22.71 -21.91
N LEU A 589 11.92 -23.37 -21.35
CA LEU A 589 10.65 -23.66 -22.02
C LEU A 589 9.47 -23.22 -21.17
N ASP A 590 8.60 -22.38 -21.75
CA ASP A 590 7.42 -21.86 -21.05
C ASP A 590 6.38 -22.96 -20.88
N ILE A 591 5.98 -23.22 -19.65
CA ILE A 591 4.87 -24.13 -19.29
C ILE A 591 3.56 -23.34 -19.31
N PHE A 592 3.59 -22.13 -18.73
CA PHE A 592 2.49 -21.18 -18.78
C PHE A 592 2.97 -19.83 -19.30
N ASN A 593 2.16 -19.20 -20.14
CA ASN A 593 2.45 -17.88 -20.67
C ASN A 593 1.17 -17.05 -20.81
N PHE A 594 1.28 -15.75 -20.55
CA PHE A 594 0.25 -14.75 -20.81
C PHE A 594 0.07 -14.52 -22.33
N ARG A 595 -0.62 -15.45 -23.01
CA ARG A 595 -0.88 -15.32 -24.46
C ARG A 595 -1.63 -14.01 -24.75
N ASN A 596 -1.02 -13.13 -25.54
CA ASN A 596 -1.56 -11.83 -25.99
C ASN A 596 -2.01 -10.87 -24.88
N GLY A 597 -1.48 -10.96 -23.66
CA GLY A 597 -1.84 -10.02 -22.58
C GLY A 597 -3.19 -10.30 -21.90
N VAL A 598 -3.88 -11.40 -22.24
CA VAL A 598 -5.27 -11.65 -21.78
C VAL A 598 -5.33 -12.56 -20.54
N SER A 599 -4.63 -13.70 -20.55
CA SER A 599 -4.67 -14.65 -19.42
C SER A 599 -3.47 -15.60 -19.41
N LEU A 600 -3.07 -16.07 -18.22
CA LEU A 600 -2.03 -17.07 -18.02
C LEU A 600 -2.55 -18.47 -18.37
N ARG A 601 -2.14 -19.00 -19.53
CA ARG A 601 -2.59 -20.30 -20.05
C ARG A 601 -1.42 -21.27 -20.26
N PRO A 602 -1.67 -22.59 -20.18
CA PRO A 602 -0.69 -23.60 -20.59
C PRO A 602 -0.24 -23.38 -22.04
N THR A 603 1.03 -23.61 -22.31
CA THR A 603 1.60 -23.51 -23.68
C THR A 603 1.36 -24.79 -24.49
N GLY A 604 1.14 -25.92 -23.80
CA GLY A 604 1.13 -27.28 -24.36
C GLY A 604 2.43 -28.04 -24.13
N TYR A 605 3.48 -27.38 -23.62
CA TYR A 605 4.71 -28.04 -23.20
C TYR A 605 4.50 -28.74 -21.86
N LEU A 606 4.94 -30.01 -21.77
CA LEU A 606 4.97 -30.77 -20.54
C LEU A 606 6.39 -30.72 -19.95
N PRO A 607 6.57 -30.28 -18.70
CA PRO A 607 7.89 -30.16 -18.12
C PRO A 607 8.58 -31.51 -17.98
N SER A 608 9.91 -31.52 -18.02
CA SER A 608 10.71 -32.76 -18.03
C SER A 608 10.50 -33.64 -16.79
N PHE A 609 10.01 -33.06 -15.70
CA PHE A 609 9.72 -33.72 -14.44
C PHE A 609 8.25 -34.05 -14.21
N ILE A 610 7.38 -33.93 -15.23
CA ILE A 610 5.93 -34.14 -15.07
C ILE A 610 5.60 -35.54 -14.52
N ASP A 611 6.29 -36.58 -14.98
CA ASP A 611 6.04 -37.97 -14.57
C ASP A 611 6.23 -38.15 -13.06
N GLN A 612 7.22 -37.47 -12.47
CA GLN A 612 7.46 -37.51 -11.03
C GLN A 612 6.34 -36.85 -10.21
N LEU A 613 5.63 -35.88 -10.79
CA LEU A 613 4.47 -35.26 -10.14
C LEU A 613 3.26 -36.19 -10.18
N ILE A 614 3.07 -36.90 -11.30
CA ILE A 614 1.99 -37.87 -11.50
C ILE A 614 2.20 -39.09 -10.61
N GLU A 615 3.41 -39.66 -10.57
CA GLU A 615 3.75 -40.84 -9.75
C GLU A 615 3.55 -40.60 -8.24
N LYS A 616 3.66 -39.34 -7.80
CA LYS A 616 3.41 -38.93 -6.41
C LYS A 616 1.95 -38.54 -6.13
N ASP A 617 1.05 -38.75 -7.10
CA ASP A 617 -0.36 -38.33 -7.05
C ASP A 617 -0.54 -36.84 -6.70
N LEU A 618 0.42 -35.99 -7.09
CA LEU A 618 0.39 -34.55 -6.80
C LEU A 618 -0.34 -33.76 -7.87
N LEU A 619 -0.50 -34.34 -9.07
CA LEU A 619 -0.97 -33.62 -10.25
C LEU A 619 -1.68 -34.55 -11.25
N ASP A 620 -2.89 -34.17 -11.67
CA ASP A 620 -3.58 -34.75 -12.82
C ASP A 620 -3.32 -33.88 -14.06
N VAL A 621 -2.83 -34.47 -15.15
CA VAL A 621 -2.39 -33.73 -16.34
C VAL A 621 -3.56 -33.09 -17.10
N GLU A 622 -4.82 -33.50 -16.85
CA GLU A 622 -5.99 -33.02 -17.60
C GLU A 622 -6.13 -31.48 -17.63
N PHE A 623 -5.70 -30.76 -16.59
CA PHE A 623 -5.80 -29.29 -16.56
C PHE A 623 -4.77 -28.59 -17.46
N LEU A 624 -3.64 -29.24 -17.83
CA LEU A 624 -2.64 -28.67 -18.75
C LEU A 624 -3.15 -28.62 -20.19
N TYR A 625 -4.24 -29.33 -20.51
CA TYR A 625 -4.89 -29.34 -21.82
C TYR A 625 -6.05 -28.34 -21.95
N GLY A 626 -6.30 -27.49 -20.93
CA GLY A 626 -7.19 -26.34 -21.06
C GLY A 626 -8.69 -26.67 -21.09
N ARG A 627 -9.14 -27.73 -20.39
CA ARG A 627 -10.57 -27.87 -20.08
C ARG A 627 -10.95 -26.80 -19.06
N GLU A 628 -11.54 -25.70 -19.54
CA GLU A 628 -12.27 -24.75 -18.69
C GLU A 628 -13.44 -25.50 -18.01
N ASP A 629 -13.67 -25.17 -16.73
CA ASP A 629 -14.80 -25.65 -15.93
C ASP A 629 -16.10 -25.56 -16.74
N GLY A 630 -16.62 -26.71 -17.18
CA GLY A 630 -17.76 -26.74 -18.10
C GLY A 630 -18.29 -28.13 -18.50
N THR A 631 -17.95 -29.21 -17.77
CA THR A 631 -18.63 -30.50 -17.97
C THR A 631 -18.84 -31.24 -16.64
N GLU A 632 -19.91 -30.89 -15.94
CA GLU A 632 -20.59 -31.78 -14.99
C GLU A 632 -21.20 -33.05 -15.65
N ALA A 633 -20.94 -33.32 -16.93
CA ALA A 633 -21.65 -34.35 -17.69
C ALA A 633 -20.97 -35.73 -17.81
N LEU A 634 -19.77 -35.96 -17.24
CA LEU A 634 -19.06 -37.24 -17.42
C LEU A 634 -18.81 -38.05 -16.14
N ALA A 635 -19.14 -37.51 -14.96
CA ALA A 635 -19.18 -38.31 -13.73
C ALA A 635 -20.43 -39.22 -13.63
N ASP A 636 -21.47 -38.96 -14.42
CA ASP A 636 -22.72 -39.73 -14.39
C ASP A 636 -22.74 -40.93 -15.35
N ALA A 637 -21.85 -40.96 -16.35
CA ALA A 637 -21.75 -42.09 -17.30
C ALA A 637 -21.02 -43.32 -16.71
N ARG A 638 -20.22 -43.15 -15.65
CA ARG A 638 -19.57 -44.28 -14.93
C ARG A 638 -20.45 -44.89 -13.83
N LYS A 639 -21.55 -44.23 -13.43
CA LYS A 639 -22.53 -44.79 -12.48
C LYS A 639 -23.69 -45.55 -13.14
N THR A 640 -23.88 -45.45 -14.45
CA THR A 640 -24.99 -46.09 -15.17
C THR A 640 -24.64 -47.36 -15.97
N GLN A 641 -23.38 -47.81 -16.00
CA GLN A 641 -22.97 -49.07 -16.65
C GLN A 641 -22.75 -50.27 -15.70
N GLY A 642 -23.14 -50.14 -14.44
CA GLY A 642 -22.99 -51.20 -13.43
C GLY A 642 -24.27 -51.96 -13.07
N ALA A 643 -25.12 -52.33 -14.03
CA ALA A 643 -26.24 -53.26 -13.76
C ALA A 643 -26.89 -53.82 -15.04
N ARG A 644 -26.25 -54.75 -15.74
CA ARG A 644 -26.97 -55.77 -16.52
C ARG A 644 -26.32 -57.13 -16.33
N ALA A 645 -26.92 -57.88 -15.41
CA ALA A 645 -26.71 -59.31 -15.25
C ALA A 645 -27.10 -60.05 -16.54
N LEU A 646 -26.24 -60.99 -16.96
CA LEU A 646 -26.58 -62.03 -17.93
C LEU A 646 -27.21 -63.21 -17.16
N PRO A 647 -28.41 -63.71 -17.53
CA PRO A 647 -28.90 -64.98 -17.02
C PRO A 647 -28.45 -66.15 -17.93
N ARG A 648 -27.79 -67.11 -17.27
CA ARG A 648 -27.51 -68.52 -17.62
C ARG A 648 -26.81 -68.84 -18.94
#